data_AF-A0A7S8BLR3-F1
#
_entry.id   AF-A0A7S8BLR3-F1
#
_cell.length_a   1.000
_cell.length_b   1.000
_cell.length_c   1.000
_cell.angle_alpha   90.00
_cell.angle_beta   90.00
_cell.angle_gamma   90.00
#
_symmetry.space_group_name_H-M   'P 1'
#
loop_
_entity.id
_entity.type
_entity.pdbx_description
1 polymer ?
#
loop_
_entity_poly.entity_id
_entity_poly.type
_entity_poly.pdbx_seq_one_letter_code
_entity_poly.pdbx_strand_id
1 'polypeptide(L)'
;MFLFMHFPAHFISKVFHGVRSIDVCPQGIRVLKADGEKLITWAQQHQPPAISVDWLGARLLCHEQDQVLAIRVKHQPDPHLQSQLETFWLNTHKARLLSSVAAVERLLQHRYLSVRYWATTRSVITELAKYWSGWQSRPDMDAVLRQAQYTVAELHCWHDEDLAQFREAFIQAQLRRYEGFFDTVCEHPLTQAQRRACVVQDERQLLLAGAGTGKTSVMVAKAAYLLHSQQAQIEQILMLAYGKEAAVEMQQRLAHSKVAVECATFHSLGLEIIAQVEGNKPTLSALCQSDAAREQFIAETLASLCQEPHYQRDLQALLKSQFSATENSQKLELTSRAATKLIRQFSEALSFYKQALFLGKTQSLSHEFSLWTNCFRPVLTDYQLYLQKEQCIDFDDMITRAIEYVRSGKFHSPWHYILVDEFQDISPLRAELLKALLVRNSKSDLFAVGDDWQAIYRFSGGDISMTTHFSEHFGEATIQQLDMTFRYPQQLLDIASEFVCQNPGQLIKRVNSSQVASCPVLITYPEEEDALSKAIDGFMSLTAEPCSVLLLARNHKYLPSAEVLAKLAQRFPRARITALTFHGAKGKEADFSILLGLHSNSVPARQQSAAIIEALLPARESYPDAEERRLFYVALTRARRQVCLLVPDEPSPFIEQTLALVN
;
A
#
# COMPACT_ATOMS: atom_id res chain seq x y z
N MET A 1 48.83 -37.76 1.09
CA MET A 1 48.97 -38.45 2.39
C MET A 1 48.99 -37.37 3.45
N PHE A 2 47.85 -37.02 4.06
CA PHE A 2 47.81 -35.94 5.05
C PHE A 2 48.45 -36.44 6.34
N LEU A 3 49.70 -36.04 6.59
CA LEU A 3 50.46 -36.44 7.76
C LEU A 3 49.82 -35.87 9.03
N PHE A 4 49.56 -36.75 9.99
CA PHE A 4 49.43 -36.39 11.39
C PHE A 4 50.76 -35.78 11.84
N MET A 5 50.74 -34.58 12.41
CA MET A 5 51.96 -33.93 12.91
C MET A 5 51.90 -33.81 14.42
N HIS A 6 52.85 -34.47 15.09
CA HIS A 6 52.94 -34.50 16.55
C HIS A 6 53.98 -33.51 17.07
N PHE A 7 53.56 -32.64 17.98
CA PHE A 7 54.42 -31.65 18.64
C PHE A 7 54.41 -31.85 20.15
N PRO A 8 55.53 -32.25 20.78
CA PRO A 8 55.61 -32.30 22.23
C PRO A 8 55.53 -30.90 22.83
N ALA A 9 54.75 -30.73 23.89
CA ALA A 9 54.59 -29.44 24.54
C ALA A 9 55.86 -29.04 25.32
N HIS A 10 56.18 -27.75 25.30
CA HIS A 10 57.25 -27.17 26.11
C HIS A 10 56.88 -27.21 27.61
N PHE A 11 57.89 -27.13 28.50
CA PHE A 11 57.70 -27.17 29.95
C PHE A 11 56.65 -26.15 30.45
N ILE A 12 56.70 -24.92 29.93
CA ILE A 12 55.74 -23.85 30.26
C ILE A 12 54.29 -24.28 29.97
N SER A 13 54.01 -24.87 28.81
CA SER A 13 52.65 -25.30 28.47
C SER A 13 52.20 -26.55 29.25
N LYS A 14 53.14 -27.41 29.68
CA LYS A 14 52.85 -28.51 30.60
C LYS A 14 52.42 -28.02 31.98
N VAL A 15 53.08 -26.99 32.50
CA VAL A 15 52.85 -26.47 33.86
C VAL A 15 51.63 -25.54 33.92
N PHE A 16 51.53 -24.58 32.99
CA PHE A 16 50.50 -23.53 33.05
C PHE A 16 49.19 -23.89 32.33
N HIS A 17 49.23 -24.85 31.39
CA HIS A 17 48.06 -25.22 30.59
C HIS A 17 47.74 -26.72 30.61
N GLY A 18 48.51 -27.53 31.34
CA GLY A 18 48.31 -28.98 31.45
C GLY A 18 48.52 -29.75 30.13
N VAL A 19 49.11 -29.12 29.10
CA VAL A 19 49.24 -29.68 27.75
C VAL A 19 50.48 -30.57 27.66
N ARG A 20 50.32 -31.83 27.25
CA ARG A 20 51.41 -32.80 27.03
C ARG A 20 51.98 -32.73 25.62
N SER A 21 51.11 -32.64 24.62
CA SER A 21 51.46 -32.55 23.19
C SER A 21 50.30 -32.00 22.38
N ILE A 22 50.59 -31.64 21.13
CA ILE A 22 49.62 -31.16 20.14
C ILE A 22 49.74 -32.03 18.90
N ASP A 23 48.62 -32.49 18.36
CA ASP A 23 48.56 -33.11 17.03
C ASP A 23 47.77 -32.23 16.06
N VAL A 24 48.36 -31.92 14.91
CA VAL A 24 47.66 -31.23 13.81
C VAL A 24 47.17 -32.28 12.81
N CYS A 25 45.89 -32.25 12.49
CA CYS A 25 45.27 -33.18 11.57
C CYS A 25 44.17 -32.51 10.72
N PRO A 26 43.62 -33.18 9.69
CA PRO A 26 42.56 -32.62 8.85
C PRO A 26 41.29 -32.18 9.61
N GLN A 27 41.07 -32.70 10.82
CA GLN A 27 39.90 -32.38 11.65
C GLN A 27 40.11 -31.14 12.53
N GLY A 28 41.37 -30.77 12.82
CA GLY A 28 41.70 -29.65 13.68
C GLY A 28 43.04 -29.82 14.39
N ILE A 29 43.17 -29.13 15.51
CA ILE A 29 44.30 -29.19 16.43
C ILE A 29 43.86 -29.98 17.67
N ARG A 30 44.42 -31.18 17.86
CA ARG A 30 44.19 -32.02 19.04
C ARG A 30 45.19 -31.63 20.12
N VAL A 31 44.69 -31.16 21.24
CA VAL A 31 45.46 -30.79 22.41
C VAL A 31 45.35 -31.93 23.42
N LEU A 32 46.45 -32.67 23.60
CA LEU A 32 46.53 -33.79 24.55
C LEU A 32 46.90 -33.25 25.92
N LYS A 33 46.00 -33.37 26.90
CA LYS A 33 46.20 -32.95 28.29
C LYS A 33 46.36 -34.16 29.22
N ALA A 34 46.63 -33.91 30.50
CA ALA A 34 46.78 -34.98 31.50
C ALA A 34 45.46 -35.69 31.84
N ASP A 35 44.33 -35.00 31.66
CA ASP A 35 42.96 -35.39 32.00
C ASP A 35 42.10 -35.80 30.78
N GLY A 36 42.61 -35.64 29.56
CA GLY A 36 41.94 -36.05 28.33
C GLY A 36 42.49 -35.40 27.06
N GLU A 37 41.86 -35.70 25.92
CA GLU A 37 42.13 -35.06 24.63
C GLU A 37 41.06 -34.00 24.33
N LYS A 38 41.46 -32.82 23.83
CA LYS A 38 40.55 -31.78 23.36
C LYS A 38 40.82 -31.46 21.89
N LEU A 39 39.80 -31.57 21.04
CA LEU A 39 39.89 -31.20 19.63
C LEU A 39 39.40 -29.76 19.43
N ILE A 40 40.29 -28.88 18.99
CA ILE A 40 39.95 -27.55 18.49
C ILE A 40 39.77 -27.68 16.98
N THR A 41 38.53 -27.54 16.49
CA THR A 41 38.25 -27.80 15.07
C THR A 41 38.63 -26.61 14.20
N TRP A 42 38.91 -26.86 12.91
CA TRP A 42 39.16 -25.76 11.95
C TRP A 42 37.98 -24.80 11.87
N ALA A 43 36.74 -25.29 11.97
CA ALA A 43 35.52 -24.47 11.91
C ALA A 43 35.41 -23.44 13.06
N GLN A 44 36.07 -23.68 14.19
CA GLN A 44 36.14 -22.74 15.33
C GLN A 44 37.18 -21.63 15.11
N GLN A 45 38.01 -21.72 14.06
CA GLN A 45 39.06 -20.76 13.79
C GLN A 45 38.57 -19.73 12.77
N HIS A 46 38.39 -18.47 13.19
CA HIS A 46 38.08 -17.37 12.25
C HIS A 46 39.27 -17.03 11.33
N GLN A 47 40.49 -17.35 11.74
CA GLN A 47 41.69 -17.19 10.91
C GLN A 47 42.58 -18.43 11.06
N PRO A 48 43.45 -18.75 10.09
CA PRO A 48 44.37 -19.86 10.23
C PRO A 48 45.23 -19.65 11.50
N PRO A 49 45.44 -20.70 12.31
CA PRO A 49 46.36 -20.65 13.43
C PRO A 49 47.73 -20.16 12.99
N ALA A 50 48.34 -19.32 13.82
CA ALA A 50 49.59 -18.65 13.50
C ALA A 50 50.74 -19.21 14.34
N ILE A 51 51.89 -19.40 13.70
CA ILE A 51 53.13 -19.74 14.38
C ILE A 51 53.87 -18.44 14.69
N SER A 52 54.14 -18.20 15.97
CA SER A 52 55.01 -17.11 16.43
C SER A 52 56.26 -17.71 17.04
N VAL A 53 57.43 -17.18 16.68
CA VAL A 53 58.72 -17.59 17.28
C VAL A 53 59.25 -16.44 18.12
N ASP A 54 59.63 -16.72 19.36
CA ASP A 54 60.31 -15.78 20.26
C ASP A 54 61.57 -16.41 20.85
N TRP A 55 62.26 -15.66 21.72
CA TRP A 55 63.48 -16.13 22.39
C TRP A 55 63.27 -17.34 23.32
N LEU A 56 62.02 -17.65 23.67
CA LEU A 56 61.61 -18.79 24.50
C LEU A 56 61.09 -19.97 23.63
N GLY A 57 61.20 -19.89 22.30
CA GLY A 57 60.81 -20.94 21.35
C GLY A 57 59.54 -20.62 20.54
N ALA A 58 59.00 -21.65 19.88
CA ALA A 58 57.84 -21.49 19.01
C ALA A 58 56.51 -21.64 19.77
N ARG A 59 55.52 -20.84 19.37
CA ARG A 59 54.15 -20.81 19.89
C ARG A 59 53.17 -21.02 18.75
N LEU A 60 52.24 -21.96 18.92
CA LEU A 60 51.05 -22.08 18.09
C LEU A 60 49.94 -21.23 18.73
N LEU A 61 49.46 -20.25 17.99
CA LEU A 61 48.34 -19.38 18.36
C LEU A 61 47.08 -19.91 17.69
N CYS A 62 46.14 -20.41 18.46
CA CYS A 62 44.81 -20.81 18.00
C CYS A 62 43.74 -20.14 18.84
N HIS A 63 42.54 -19.98 18.29
CA HIS A 63 41.40 -19.42 18.99
C HIS A 63 40.59 -20.52 19.66
N GLU A 64 40.16 -20.29 20.89
CA GLU A 64 39.23 -21.14 21.61
C GLU A 64 38.14 -20.24 22.20
N GLN A 65 36.94 -20.28 21.60
CA GLN A 65 35.89 -19.30 21.87
C GLN A 65 36.43 -17.88 21.64
N ASP A 66 36.33 -16.98 22.62
CA ASP A 66 36.81 -15.60 22.54
C ASP A 66 38.26 -15.44 23.06
N GLN A 67 38.99 -16.53 23.32
CA GLN A 67 40.35 -16.49 23.85
C GLN A 67 41.38 -17.02 22.85
N VAL A 68 42.53 -16.34 22.78
CA VAL A 68 43.70 -16.84 22.05
C VAL A 68 44.49 -17.78 22.95
N LEU A 69 44.50 -19.06 22.60
CA LEU A 69 45.32 -20.08 23.24
C LEU A 69 46.71 -20.07 22.60
N ALA A 70 47.75 -19.78 23.41
CA ALA A 70 49.14 -19.78 22.98
C ALA A 70 49.88 -21.02 23.53
N ILE A 71 50.03 -22.05 22.71
CA ILE A 71 50.68 -23.30 23.14
C ILE A 71 52.14 -23.31 22.68
N ARG A 72 53.09 -23.38 23.63
CA ARG A 72 54.52 -23.52 23.34
C ARG A 72 54.87 -24.96 23.00
N VAL A 73 55.62 -25.14 21.92
CA VAL A 73 56.12 -26.44 21.45
C VAL A 73 57.63 -26.55 21.70
N LYS A 74 58.10 -27.77 21.97
CA LYS A 74 59.47 -28.02 22.45
C LYS A 74 60.55 -27.87 21.37
N HIS A 75 60.17 -27.91 20.10
CA HIS A 75 61.06 -27.82 18.94
C HIS A 75 60.59 -26.73 17.98
N GLN A 76 61.53 -26.20 17.20
CA GLN A 76 61.20 -25.28 16.12
C GLN A 76 60.35 -26.04 15.09
N PRO A 77 59.12 -25.60 14.78
CA PRO A 77 58.23 -26.28 13.87
C PRO A 77 58.79 -26.27 12.45
N ASP A 78 58.38 -27.25 11.64
CA ASP A 78 58.69 -27.32 10.20
C ASP A 78 58.41 -25.96 9.53
N PRO A 79 59.35 -25.43 8.71
CA PRO A 79 59.12 -24.23 7.91
C PRO A 79 57.80 -24.24 7.11
N HIS A 80 57.29 -25.42 6.74
CA HIS A 80 56.06 -25.59 5.98
C HIS A 80 54.80 -25.68 6.85
N LEU A 81 54.93 -25.76 8.19
CA LEU A 81 53.78 -25.95 9.08
C LEU A 81 52.74 -24.84 8.92
N GLN A 82 53.18 -23.58 8.81
CA GLN A 82 52.27 -22.45 8.62
C GLN A 82 51.43 -22.60 7.33
N SER A 83 52.08 -22.96 6.22
CA SER A 83 51.42 -23.22 4.93
C SER A 83 50.43 -24.40 5.00
N GLN A 84 50.76 -25.43 5.78
CA GLN A 84 49.87 -26.58 5.98
C GLN A 84 48.66 -26.24 6.86
N LEU A 85 48.83 -25.47 7.94
CA LEU A 85 47.73 -24.98 8.78
C LEU A 85 46.75 -24.15 7.94
N GLU A 86 47.27 -23.27 7.10
CA GLU A 86 46.50 -22.47 6.15
C GLU A 86 45.77 -23.35 5.12
N THR A 87 46.43 -24.38 4.59
CA THR A 87 45.82 -25.33 3.65
C THR A 87 44.65 -26.08 4.30
N PHE A 88 44.79 -26.53 5.55
CA PHE A 88 43.69 -27.19 6.27
C PHE A 88 42.53 -26.25 6.55
N TRP A 89 42.83 -25.03 6.98
CA TRP A 89 41.83 -23.99 7.20
C TRP A 89 41.08 -23.63 5.90
N LEU A 90 41.80 -23.42 4.80
CA LEU A 90 41.24 -23.14 3.48
C LEU A 90 40.33 -24.28 3.02
N ASN A 91 40.79 -25.53 3.13
CA ASN A 91 40.00 -26.69 2.71
C ASN A 91 38.70 -26.84 3.50
N THR A 92 38.68 -26.36 4.74
CA THR A 92 37.48 -26.36 5.59
C THR A 92 36.50 -25.24 5.21
N HIS A 93 36.98 -24.04 4.91
CA HIS A 93 36.10 -22.86 4.75
C HIS A 93 35.76 -22.51 3.29
N LYS A 94 36.56 -22.96 2.31
CA LYS A 94 36.43 -22.57 0.89
C LYS A 94 35.05 -22.86 0.30
N ALA A 95 34.45 -24.00 0.64
CA ALA A 95 33.14 -24.39 0.11
C ALA A 95 32.04 -23.44 0.56
N ARG A 96 32.06 -23.00 1.83
CA ARG A 96 31.12 -22.02 2.38
C ARG A 96 31.29 -20.65 1.72
N LEU A 97 32.53 -20.17 1.55
CA LEU A 97 32.80 -18.91 0.83
C LEU A 97 32.22 -18.95 -0.59
N LEU A 98 32.64 -19.93 -1.39
CA LEU A 98 32.26 -20.02 -2.80
C LEU A 98 30.74 -20.16 -2.99
N SER A 99 30.09 -21.02 -2.20
CA SER A 99 28.64 -21.20 -2.28
C SER A 99 27.86 -19.96 -1.83
N SER A 100 28.35 -19.24 -0.82
CA SER A 100 27.68 -18.03 -0.29
C SER A 100 27.85 -16.85 -1.25
N VAL A 101 29.05 -16.62 -1.78
CA VAL A 101 29.30 -15.58 -2.79
C VAL A 101 28.51 -15.86 -4.06
N ALA A 102 28.51 -17.10 -4.56
CA ALA A 102 27.70 -17.47 -5.73
C ALA A 102 26.18 -17.30 -5.49
N ALA A 103 25.71 -17.39 -4.25
CA ALA A 103 24.31 -17.09 -3.92
C ALA A 103 24.05 -15.58 -3.92
N VAL A 104 24.97 -14.77 -3.37
CA VAL A 104 24.89 -13.30 -3.37
C VAL A 104 24.95 -12.75 -4.80
N GLU A 105 25.90 -13.19 -5.61
CA GLU A 105 26.04 -12.74 -7.01
C GLU A 105 24.79 -13.06 -7.83
N ARG A 106 24.21 -14.26 -7.67
CA ARG A 106 22.93 -14.61 -8.31
C ARG A 106 21.79 -13.70 -7.85
N LEU A 107 21.75 -13.34 -6.56
CA LEU A 107 20.76 -12.39 -6.06
C LEU A 107 20.94 -11.03 -6.72
N LEU A 108 22.15 -10.48 -6.73
CA LEU A 108 22.47 -9.18 -7.35
C LEU A 108 22.16 -9.14 -8.85
N GLN A 109 22.33 -10.25 -9.57
CA GLN A 109 22.06 -10.30 -11.01
C GLN A 109 20.55 -10.37 -11.35
N HIS A 110 19.73 -10.95 -10.48
CA HIS A 110 18.35 -11.31 -10.80
C HIS A 110 17.29 -10.63 -9.95
N ARG A 111 17.67 -9.98 -8.85
CA ARG A 111 16.73 -9.37 -7.91
C ARG A 111 17.10 -7.93 -7.63
N TYR A 112 16.07 -7.10 -7.53
CA TYR A 112 16.21 -5.78 -6.96
C TYR A 112 16.63 -5.89 -5.50
N LEU A 113 17.68 -5.17 -5.11
CA LEU A 113 18.25 -5.24 -3.76
C LEU A 113 17.50 -4.31 -2.81
N SER A 114 16.30 -4.74 -2.40
CA SER A 114 15.46 -4.05 -1.40
C SER A 114 16.14 -3.97 -0.02
N VAL A 115 15.54 -3.24 0.93
CA VAL A 115 16.09 -3.11 2.29
C VAL A 115 16.23 -4.49 2.98
N ARG A 116 15.22 -5.36 2.85
CA ARG A 116 15.25 -6.73 3.41
C ARG A 116 16.34 -7.60 2.79
N TYR A 117 16.46 -7.57 1.46
CA TYR A 117 17.48 -8.37 0.77
C TYR A 117 18.88 -7.85 1.05
N TRP A 118 19.06 -6.53 1.15
CA TRP A 118 20.34 -5.96 1.55
C TRP A 118 20.72 -6.35 2.98
N ALA A 119 19.80 -6.23 3.94
CA ALA A 119 20.07 -6.63 5.32
C ALA A 119 20.50 -8.10 5.44
N THR A 120 19.85 -8.99 4.68
CA THR A 120 20.19 -10.42 4.63
C THR A 120 21.57 -10.64 4.00
N THR A 121 21.84 -10.01 2.85
CA THR A 121 23.14 -10.07 2.18
C THR A 121 24.26 -9.53 3.07
N ARG A 122 24.05 -8.37 3.69
CA ARG A 122 25.01 -7.71 4.58
C ARG A 122 25.35 -8.58 5.78
N SER A 123 24.37 -9.28 6.37
CA SER A 123 24.62 -10.25 7.45
C SER A 123 25.56 -11.38 7.01
N VAL A 124 25.28 -11.98 5.85
CA VAL A 124 26.13 -13.04 5.28
C VAL A 124 27.53 -12.52 4.96
N ILE A 125 27.65 -11.36 4.33
CA ILE A 125 28.92 -10.74 3.96
C ILE A 125 29.73 -10.35 5.19
N THR A 126 29.10 -9.78 6.22
CA THR A 126 29.76 -9.44 7.50
C THR A 126 30.31 -10.68 8.18
N GLU A 127 29.55 -11.77 8.17
CA GLU A 127 30.02 -13.03 8.74
C GLU A 127 31.19 -13.62 7.94
N LEU A 128 31.15 -13.58 6.61
CA LEU A 128 32.28 -14.02 5.77
C LEU A 128 33.52 -13.12 5.97
N ALA A 129 33.35 -11.81 6.10
CA ALA A 129 34.45 -10.86 6.27
C ALA A 129 35.28 -11.15 7.54
N LYS A 130 34.67 -11.69 8.61
CA LYS A 130 35.40 -12.15 9.81
C LYS A 130 36.43 -13.24 9.50
N TYR A 131 36.15 -14.09 8.52
CA TYR A 131 37.02 -15.21 8.15
C TYR A 131 38.03 -14.85 7.06
N TRP A 132 37.63 -13.98 6.13
CA TRP A 132 38.34 -13.76 4.87
C TRP A 132 38.98 -12.37 4.74
N SER A 133 38.87 -11.53 5.77
CA SER A 133 39.63 -10.27 5.84
C SER A 133 41.12 -10.55 5.93
N GLY A 134 41.94 -9.79 5.18
CA GLY A 134 43.40 -9.92 5.17
C GLY A 134 43.97 -11.00 4.25
N TRP A 135 43.12 -11.82 3.61
CA TRP A 135 43.56 -12.82 2.63
C TRP A 135 43.82 -12.24 1.22
N GLN A 136 43.58 -10.94 0.98
CA GLN A 136 43.77 -10.28 -0.34
C GLN A 136 45.21 -10.40 -0.88
N SER A 137 46.21 -10.46 0.00
CA SER A 137 47.63 -10.33 -0.34
C SER A 137 48.34 -11.65 -0.61
N ARG A 138 47.63 -12.79 -0.59
CA ARG A 138 48.23 -14.11 -0.76
C ARG A 138 48.46 -14.45 -2.23
N PRO A 139 49.73 -14.64 -2.68
CA PRO A 139 50.03 -14.93 -4.09
C PRO A 139 49.57 -16.32 -4.53
N ASP A 140 49.57 -17.31 -3.62
CA ASP A 140 49.37 -18.74 -3.94
C ASP A 140 47.91 -19.22 -3.88
N MET A 141 46.95 -18.29 -3.78
CA MET A 141 45.53 -18.62 -3.73
C MET A 141 44.94 -18.77 -5.13
N ASP A 142 44.14 -19.83 -5.31
CA ASP A 142 43.34 -20.09 -6.52
C ASP A 142 42.53 -18.86 -6.96
N ALA A 143 42.42 -18.66 -8.27
CA ALA A 143 41.80 -17.46 -8.86
C ALA A 143 40.31 -17.32 -8.47
N VAL A 144 39.57 -18.42 -8.37
CA VAL A 144 38.14 -18.40 -8.03
C VAL A 144 37.97 -17.99 -6.56
N LEU A 145 38.82 -18.52 -5.67
CA LEU A 145 38.80 -18.12 -4.26
C LEU A 145 39.19 -16.66 -4.07
N ARG A 146 40.16 -16.18 -4.83
CA ARG A 146 40.58 -14.79 -4.82
C ARG A 146 39.46 -13.86 -5.24
N GLN A 147 38.76 -14.17 -6.33
CA GLN A 147 37.61 -13.39 -6.79
C GLN A 147 36.51 -13.34 -5.73
N ALA A 148 36.15 -14.49 -5.15
CA ALA A 148 35.12 -14.54 -4.12
C ALA A 148 35.49 -13.72 -2.86
N GLN A 149 36.77 -13.73 -2.49
CA GLN A 149 37.29 -12.94 -1.37
C GLN A 149 37.25 -11.43 -1.67
N TYR A 150 37.56 -11.00 -2.90
CA TYR A 150 37.39 -9.61 -3.32
C TYR A 150 35.93 -9.17 -3.27
N THR A 151 34.99 -9.99 -3.76
CA THR A 151 33.54 -9.69 -3.70
C THR A 151 33.09 -9.48 -2.25
N VAL A 152 33.55 -10.31 -1.31
CA VAL A 152 33.24 -10.12 0.13
C VAL A 152 33.81 -8.81 0.65
N ALA A 153 35.07 -8.50 0.33
CA ALA A 153 35.72 -7.27 0.80
C ALA A 153 35.04 -6.01 0.24
N GLU A 154 34.67 -6.01 -1.04
CA GLU A 154 33.97 -4.91 -1.69
C GLU A 154 32.58 -4.69 -1.07
N LEU A 155 31.75 -5.73 -1.02
CA LEU A 155 30.38 -5.64 -0.46
C LEU A 155 30.37 -5.29 1.03
N HIS A 156 31.39 -5.70 1.79
CA HIS A 156 31.51 -5.33 3.20
C HIS A 156 31.77 -3.83 3.39
N CYS A 157 32.37 -3.18 2.40
CA CYS A 157 32.64 -1.75 2.38
C CYS A 157 31.53 -0.93 1.71
N TRP A 158 30.42 -1.53 1.26
CA TRP A 158 29.32 -0.77 0.68
C TRP A 158 28.58 0.06 1.73
N HIS A 159 28.27 1.30 1.35
CA HIS A 159 27.44 2.25 2.08
C HIS A 159 26.13 2.52 1.32
N ASP A 160 25.31 3.44 1.83
CA ASP A 160 24.01 3.75 1.23
C ASP A 160 24.14 4.32 -0.20
N GLU A 161 25.22 5.04 -0.49
CA GLU A 161 25.52 5.56 -1.84
C GLU A 161 25.81 4.44 -2.85
N ASP A 162 26.62 3.44 -2.46
CA ASP A 162 26.93 2.28 -3.30
C ASP A 162 25.66 1.47 -3.58
N LEU A 163 24.81 1.31 -2.55
CA LEU A 163 23.52 0.62 -2.68
C LEU A 163 22.58 1.38 -3.63
N ALA A 164 22.51 2.71 -3.52
CA ALA A 164 21.70 3.53 -4.41
C ALA A 164 22.20 3.44 -5.86
N GLN A 165 23.51 3.49 -6.08
CA GLN A 165 24.13 3.33 -7.39
C GLN A 165 23.85 1.94 -7.98
N PHE A 166 23.97 0.89 -7.18
CA PHE A 166 23.65 -0.48 -7.59
C PHE A 166 22.18 -0.62 -7.99
N ARG A 167 21.26 -0.13 -7.15
CA ARG A 167 19.82 -0.16 -7.43
C ARG A 167 19.52 0.53 -8.75
N GLU A 168 20.06 1.73 -8.96
CA GLU A 168 19.85 2.47 -10.20
C GLU A 168 20.42 1.75 -11.42
N ALA A 169 21.63 1.19 -11.32
CA ALA A 169 22.22 0.39 -12.38
C ALA A 169 21.36 -0.85 -12.71
N PHE A 170 20.84 -1.54 -11.70
CA PHE A 170 19.91 -2.66 -11.86
C PHE A 170 18.63 -2.20 -12.57
N ILE A 171 18.03 -1.10 -12.14
CA ILE A 171 16.82 -0.54 -12.74
C ILE A 171 17.04 -0.25 -14.23
N GLN A 172 18.12 0.46 -14.58
CA GLN A 172 18.44 0.76 -15.98
C GLN A 172 18.67 -0.50 -16.81
N ALA A 173 19.30 -1.53 -16.24
CA ALA A 173 19.48 -2.82 -16.90
C ALA A 173 18.14 -3.52 -17.16
N GLN A 174 17.21 -3.53 -16.21
CA GLN A 174 15.88 -4.10 -16.39
C GLN A 174 15.04 -3.31 -17.41
N LEU A 175 15.10 -1.98 -17.37
CA LEU A 175 14.39 -1.11 -18.32
C LEU A 175 14.81 -1.40 -19.77
N ARG A 176 16.12 -1.56 -20.03
CA ARG A 176 16.64 -1.97 -21.33
C ARG A 176 16.25 -3.40 -21.69
N ARG A 177 16.39 -4.33 -20.76
CA ARG A 177 16.09 -5.76 -20.99
C ARG A 177 14.62 -6.01 -21.36
N TYR A 178 13.70 -5.27 -20.74
CA TYR A 178 12.26 -5.43 -20.91
C TYR A 178 11.62 -4.28 -21.69
N GLU A 179 12.39 -3.55 -22.50
CA GLU A 179 11.90 -2.41 -23.30
C GLU A 179 10.71 -2.80 -24.18
N GLY A 180 10.87 -3.80 -25.05
CA GLY A 180 9.80 -4.27 -25.93
C GLY A 180 8.59 -4.88 -25.19
N PHE A 181 8.80 -5.42 -23.99
CA PHE A 181 7.69 -5.85 -23.12
C PHE A 181 6.89 -4.63 -22.63
N PHE A 182 7.57 -3.60 -22.11
CA PHE A 182 6.90 -2.39 -21.63
C PHE A 182 6.25 -1.57 -22.75
N ASP A 183 6.71 -1.71 -23.98
CA ASP A 183 6.08 -1.10 -25.16
C ASP A 183 4.74 -1.75 -25.53
N THR A 184 4.51 -3.00 -25.11
CA THR A 184 3.40 -3.83 -25.61
C THR A 184 2.51 -4.47 -24.55
N VAL A 185 2.88 -4.40 -23.26
CA VAL A 185 2.13 -4.99 -22.14
C VAL A 185 0.74 -4.35 -21.95
N CYS A 186 0.59 -3.10 -22.36
CA CYS A 186 -0.65 -2.34 -22.34
C CYS A 186 -0.99 -1.86 -23.75
N GLU A 187 -2.19 -1.32 -23.94
CA GLU A 187 -2.64 -0.75 -25.23
C GLU A 187 -1.71 0.34 -25.76
N HIS A 188 -1.09 1.10 -24.85
CA HIS A 188 -0.10 2.13 -25.17
C HIS A 188 1.22 1.85 -24.45
N PRO A 189 2.38 2.19 -25.07
CA PRO A 189 3.68 2.08 -24.44
C PRO A 189 3.74 2.84 -23.11
N LEU A 190 4.38 2.23 -22.10
CA LEU A 190 4.57 2.88 -20.81
C LEU A 190 5.65 3.97 -20.88
N THR A 191 5.45 5.05 -20.12
CA THR A 191 6.48 6.09 -19.88
C THR A 191 7.63 5.56 -19.03
N GLN A 192 8.77 6.26 -19.02
CA GLN A 192 9.92 5.87 -18.21
C GLN A 192 9.57 5.81 -16.71
N ALA A 193 8.80 6.78 -16.19
CA ALA A 193 8.34 6.78 -14.80
C ALA A 193 7.44 5.57 -14.48
N GLN A 194 6.52 5.23 -15.38
CA GLN A 194 5.65 4.04 -15.26
C GLN A 194 6.47 2.74 -15.26
N ARG A 195 7.41 2.58 -16.20
CA ARG A 195 8.30 1.40 -16.26
C ARG A 195 9.15 1.28 -15.00
N ARG A 196 9.69 2.41 -14.53
CA ARG A 196 10.48 2.47 -13.30
C ARG A 196 9.67 1.97 -12.09
N ALA A 197 8.41 2.39 -11.98
CA ALA A 197 7.51 1.96 -10.91
C ALA A 197 7.19 0.45 -10.98
N CYS A 198 7.22 -0.17 -12.17
CA CYS A 198 7.12 -1.63 -12.29
C CYS A 198 8.38 -2.35 -11.77
N VAL A 199 9.57 -1.81 -12.05
CA VAL A 199 10.86 -2.45 -11.76
C VAL A 199 11.27 -2.36 -10.28
N VAL A 200 11.01 -1.23 -9.62
CA VAL A 200 11.30 -1.03 -8.19
C VAL A 200 10.50 -2.03 -7.36
N GLN A 201 11.13 -2.65 -6.36
CA GLN A 201 10.53 -3.71 -5.55
C GLN A 201 10.94 -3.61 -4.07
N ASP A 202 10.93 -2.39 -3.52
CA ASP A 202 11.02 -2.21 -2.06
C ASP A 202 9.76 -2.77 -1.36
N GLU A 203 9.89 -3.13 -0.09
CA GLU A 203 8.86 -3.88 0.64
C GLU A 203 7.53 -3.12 0.77
N ARG A 204 7.62 -1.79 0.87
CA ARG A 204 6.48 -0.87 0.93
C ARG A 204 6.70 0.21 -0.11
N GLN A 205 5.75 0.33 -1.03
CA GLN A 205 5.80 1.27 -2.13
C GLN A 205 4.47 2.01 -2.24
N LEU A 206 4.54 3.34 -2.35
CA LEU A 206 3.40 4.17 -2.70
C LEU A 206 3.71 4.89 -4.02
N LEU A 207 2.90 4.61 -5.04
CA LEU A 207 2.93 5.34 -6.30
C LEU A 207 1.87 6.44 -6.29
N LEU A 208 2.33 7.68 -6.20
CA LEU A 208 1.52 8.87 -6.35
C LEU A 208 1.25 9.11 -7.83
N ALA A 209 -0.02 9.12 -8.20
CA ALA A 209 -0.40 9.18 -9.60
C ALA A 209 -1.63 10.05 -9.79
N GLY A 210 -1.43 11.22 -10.40
CA GLY A 210 -2.50 12.16 -10.70
C GLY A 210 -3.58 11.60 -11.63
N ALA A 211 -4.55 12.45 -11.97
CA ALA A 211 -5.60 12.06 -12.90
C ALA A 211 -5.02 11.88 -14.32
N GLY A 212 -5.35 10.77 -14.98
CA GLY A 212 -4.91 10.52 -16.36
C GLY A 212 -3.45 10.11 -16.54
N THR A 213 -2.72 9.82 -15.47
CA THR A 213 -1.30 9.41 -15.54
C THR A 213 -1.08 7.91 -15.79
N GLY A 214 -2.16 7.12 -15.91
CA GLY A 214 -2.07 5.68 -16.20
C GLY A 214 -1.87 4.77 -14.97
N LYS A 215 -2.44 5.15 -13.81
CA LYS A 215 -2.48 4.33 -12.56
C LYS A 215 -2.70 2.84 -12.80
N THR A 216 -3.83 2.52 -13.42
CA THR A 216 -4.23 1.13 -13.69
C THR A 216 -3.30 0.43 -14.68
N SER A 217 -2.70 1.16 -15.64
CA SER A 217 -1.70 0.59 -16.55
C SER A 217 -0.45 0.16 -15.79
N VAL A 218 0.00 0.94 -14.79
CA VAL A 218 1.14 0.55 -13.94
C VAL A 218 0.80 -0.66 -13.07
N MET A 219 -0.40 -0.71 -12.50
CA MET A 219 -0.87 -1.87 -11.72
C MET A 219 -0.80 -3.17 -12.55
N VAL A 220 -1.37 -3.15 -13.74
CA VAL A 220 -1.37 -4.27 -14.69
C VAL A 220 0.06 -4.62 -15.12
N ALA A 221 0.84 -3.62 -15.54
CA ALA A 221 2.19 -3.84 -16.03
C ALA A 221 3.14 -4.34 -14.94
N LYS A 222 2.98 -3.90 -13.68
CA LYS A 222 3.79 -4.39 -12.57
C LYS A 222 3.51 -5.86 -12.28
N ALA A 223 2.24 -6.26 -12.22
CA ALA A 223 1.87 -7.67 -12.07
C ALA A 223 2.41 -8.52 -13.23
N ALA A 224 2.22 -8.06 -14.48
CA ALA A 224 2.74 -8.75 -15.65
C ALA A 224 4.27 -8.83 -15.65
N TYR A 225 4.97 -7.75 -15.24
CA TYR A 225 6.42 -7.72 -15.11
C TYR A 225 6.91 -8.73 -14.07
N LEU A 226 6.28 -8.82 -12.90
CA LEU A 226 6.65 -9.77 -11.85
C LEU A 226 6.58 -11.22 -12.34
N LEU A 227 5.58 -11.56 -13.15
CA LEU A 227 5.44 -12.88 -13.77
C LEU A 227 6.45 -13.10 -14.90
N HIS A 228 6.52 -12.16 -15.85
CA HIS A 228 7.38 -12.27 -17.03
C HIS A 228 8.88 -12.30 -16.67
N SER A 229 9.27 -11.59 -15.62
CA SER A 229 10.63 -11.61 -15.07
C SER A 229 10.88 -12.76 -14.07
N GLN A 230 9.91 -13.65 -13.86
CA GLN A 230 9.99 -14.82 -12.96
C GLN A 230 10.28 -14.46 -11.49
N GLN A 231 9.85 -13.26 -11.07
CA GLN A 231 10.02 -12.78 -9.70
C GLN A 231 8.89 -13.22 -8.77
N ALA A 232 7.75 -13.60 -9.34
CA ALA A 232 6.57 -14.15 -8.68
C ALA A 232 5.98 -15.31 -9.49
N GLN A 233 5.28 -16.21 -8.80
CA GLN A 233 4.26 -17.08 -9.40
C GLN A 233 2.89 -16.41 -9.32
N ILE A 234 1.92 -16.88 -10.11
CA ILE A 234 0.61 -16.24 -10.20
C ILE A 234 -0.16 -16.26 -8.88
N GLU A 235 -0.08 -17.35 -8.13
CA GLU A 235 -0.72 -17.53 -6.83
C GLU A 235 -0.08 -16.66 -5.73
N GLN A 236 1.08 -16.06 -6.02
CA GLN A 236 1.81 -15.17 -5.12
C GLN A 236 1.44 -13.69 -5.32
N ILE A 237 0.57 -13.36 -6.28
CA ILE A 237 0.14 -11.99 -6.57
C ILE A 237 -1.32 -11.82 -6.15
N LEU A 238 -1.58 -10.86 -5.27
CA LEU A 238 -2.93 -10.40 -4.94
C LEU A 238 -3.12 -8.99 -5.49
N MET A 239 -4.13 -8.79 -6.33
CA MET A 239 -4.49 -7.48 -6.85
C MET A 239 -5.84 -7.05 -6.29
N LEU A 240 -5.88 -5.87 -5.69
CA LEU A 240 -7.05 -5.33 -5.00
C LEU A 240 -7.50 -4.00 -5.60
N ALA A 241 -8.79 -3.91 -5.88
CA ALA A 241 -9.46 -2.67 -6.24
C ALA A 241 -10.46 -2.25 -5.14
N TYR A 242 -10.71 -0.94 -5.04
CA TYR A 242 -11.60 -0.38 -4.02
C TYR A 242 -13.06 -0.83 -4.18
N GLY A 243 -13.53 -0.98 -5.42
CA GLY A 243 -14.93 -1.29 -5.74
C GLY A 243 -15.08 -2.27 -6.90
N LYS A 244 -16.30 -2.80 -7.07
CA LYS A 244 -16.59 -3.83 -8.07
C LYS A 244 -16.36 -3.35 -9.51
N GLU A 245 -16.73 -2.11 -9.83
CA GLU A 245 -16.51 -1.53 -11.16
C GLU A 245 -15.01 -1.45 -11.48
N ALA A 246 -14.20 -0.95 -10.54
CA ALA A 246 -12.75 -0.86 -10.71
C ALA A 246 -12.10 -2.25 -10.85
N ALA A 247 -12.56 -3.25 -10.09
CA ALA A 247 -12.08 -4.63 -10.24
C ALA A 247 -12.38 -5.20 -11.63
N VAL A 248 -13.60 -4.98 -12.14
CA VAL A 248 -14.00 -5.44 -13.49
C VAL A 248 -13.17 -4.75 -14.58
N GLU A 249 -12.99 -3.44 -14.48
CA GLU A 249 -12.18 -2.67 -15.42
C GLU A 249 -10.71 -3.16 -15.42
N MET A 250 -10.14 -3.38 -14.23
CA MET A 250 -8.79 -3.88 -14.09
C MET A 250 -8.63 -5.30 -14.66
N GLN A 251 -9.62 -6.17 -14.46
CA GLN A 251 -9.64 -7.51 -15.04
C GLN A 251 -9.69 -7.48 -16.58
N GLN A 252 -10.44 -6.55 -17.18
CA GLN A 252 -10.47 -6.35 -18.63
C GLN A 252 -9.11 -5.87 -19.18
N ARG A 253 -8.42 -5.00 -18.44
CA ARG A 253 -7.08 -4.53 -18.82
C ARG A 253 -6.04 -5.66 -18.68
N LEU A 254 -6.13 -6.50 -17.65
CA LEU A 254 -5.26 -7.66 -17.47
C LEU A 254 -5.35 -8.63 -18.67
N ALA A 255 -6.53 -8.80 -19.26
CA ALA A 255 -6.71 -9.65 -20.44
C ALA A 255 -5.80 -9.25 -21.61
N HIS A 256 -5.51 -7.96 -21.79
CA HIS A 256 -4.60 -7.47 -22.83
C HIS A 256 -3.14 -7.83 -22.55
N SER A 257 -2.74 -7.84 -21.28
CA SER A 257 -1.37 -8.17 -20.86
C SER A 257 -1.03 -9.65 -20.92
N LYS A 258 -1.98 -10.51 -21.32
CA LYS A 258 -1.83 -11.98 -21.45
C LYS A 258 -1.41 -12.70 -20.14
N VAL A 259 -1.66 -12.09 -18.99
CA VAL A 259 -1.46 -12.73 -17.68
C VAL A 259 -2.80 -13.04 -17.02
N ALA A 260 -2.88 -14.16 -16.32
CA ALA A 260 -4.10 -14.66 -15.70
C ALA A 260 -4.26 -14.24 -14.23
N VAL A 261 -3.73 -13.08 -13.85
CA VAL A 261 -3.88 -12.55 -12.49
C VAL A 261 -5.35 -12.18 -12.29
N GLU A 262 -5.89 -12.49 -11.11
CA GLU A 262 -7.25 -12.09 -10.74
C GLU A 262 -7.22 -10.81 -9.90
N CYS A 263 -8.14 -9.90 -10.21
CA CYS A 263 -8.39 -8.70 -9.40
C CYS A 263 -9.63 -8.90 -8.53
N ALA A 264 -9.47 -8.73 -7.22
CA ALA A 264 -10.54 -8.83 -6.25
C ALA A 264 -10.87 -7.48 -5.60
N THR A 265 -12.04 -7.39 -4.98
CA THR A 265 -12.31 -6.33 -3.99
C THR A 265 -11.92 -6.82 -2.60
N PHE A 266 -11.72 -5.91 -1.65
CA PHE A 266 -11.49 -6.27 -0.24
C PHE A 266 -12.58 -7.17 0.34
N HIS A 267 -13.83 -6.90 -0.04
CA HIS A 267 -14.98 -7.71 0.34
C HIS A 267 -14.88 -9.13 -0.26
N SER A 268 -14.60 -9.24 -1.56
CA SER A 268 -14.40 -10.54 -2.21
C SER A 268 -13.27 -11.34 -1.55
N LEU A 269 -12.15 -10.69 -1.24
CA LEU A 269 -11.02 -11.29 -0.51
C LEU A 269 -11.44 -11.77 0.89
N GLY A 270 -12.18 -10.96 1.64
CA GLY A 270 -12.68 -11.34 2.96
C GLY A 270 -13.56 -12.59 2.91
N LEU A 271 -14.47 -12.67 1.94
CA LEU A 271 -15.29 -13.86 1.71
C LEU A 271 -14.47 -15.09 1.34
N GLU A 272 -13.45 -14.93 0.52
CA GLU A 272 -12.56 -16.03 0.12
C GLU A 272 -11.77 -16.59 1.31
N ILE A 273 -11.21 -15.69 2.13
CA ILE A 273 -10.50 -16.07 3.37
C ILE A 273 -11.44 -16.85 4.30
N ILE A 274 -12.67 -16.36 4.51
CA ILE A 274 -13.66 -17.06 5.35
C ILE A 274 -13.99 -18.41 4.74
N ALA A 275 -14.30 -18.48 3.43
CA ALA A 275 -14.64 -19.72 2.76
C ALA A 275 -13.54 -20.78 2.85
N GLN A 276 -12.27 -20.37 2.75
CA GLN A 276 -11.14 -21.29 2.86
C GLN A 276 -10.96 -21.83 4.29
N VAL A 277 -11.21 -21.00 5.30
CA VAL A 277 -11.09 -21.41 6.72
C VAL A 277 -12.27 -22.25 7.17
N GLU A 278 -13.49 -21.93 6.72
CA GLU A 278 -14.73 -22.57 7.18
C GLU A 278 -15.17 -23.74 6.29
N GLY A 279 -14.67 -23.82 5.07
CA GLY A 279 -15.02 -24.85 4.09
C GLY A 279 -16.27 -24.53 3.27
N ASN A 280 -16.99 -23.44 3.58
CA ASN A 280 -18.15 -22.98 2.83
C ASN A 280 -18.20 -21.44 2.79
N LYS A 281 -18.71 -20.91 1.68
CA LYS A 281 -18.90 -19.46 1.53
C LYS A 281 -20.07 -19.01 2.41
N PRO A 282 -19.89 -18.00 3.28
CA PRO A 282 -20.95 -17.51 4.14
C PRO A 282 -22.01 -16.75 3.33
N THR A 283 -23.25 -16.79 3.81
CA THR A 283 -24.39 -16.09 3.20
C THR A 283 -24.39 -14.62 3.60
N LEU A 284 -24.58 -13.72 2.63
CA LEU A 284 -24.76 -12.30 2.93
C LEU A 284 -26.20 -11.99 3.36
N SER A 285 -26.35 -11.22 4.42
CA SER A 285 -27.64 -10.76 4.92
C SER A 285 -28.39 -9.91 3.89
N ALA A 286 -29.71 -10.04 3.81
CA ALA A 286 -30.53 -9.12 3.02
C ALA A 286 -30.50 -7.69 3.59
N LEU A 287 -30.26 -7.53 4.90
CA LEU A 287 -30.22 -6.24 5.58
C LEU A 287 -29.00 -5.39 5.18
N CYS A 288 -27.87 -5.99 4.80
CA CYS A 288 -26.74 -5.20 4.31
C CYS A 288 -26.89 -4.81 2.83
N GLN A 289 -27.78 -5.47 2.09
CA GLN A 289 -28.02 -5.23 0.66
C GLN A 289 -29.10 -4.19 0.38
N SER A 290 -29.91 -3.82 1.38
CA SER A 290 -31.02 -2.88 1.23
C SER A 290 -31.14 -1.97 2.45
N ASP A 291 -30.92 -0.68 2.24
CA ASP A 291 -31.10 0.34 3.28
C ASP A 291 -32.53 0.35 3.80
N ALA A 292 -33.53 0.17 2.92
CA ALA A 292 -34.94 0.10 3.31
C ALA A 292 -35.23 -1.10 4.22
N ALA A 293 -34.67 -2.28 3.90
CA ALA A 293 -34.83 -3.46 4.74
C ALA A 293 -34.14 -3.27 6.10
N ARG A 294 -32.96 -2.64 6.13
CA ARG A 294 -32.24 -2.32 7.36
C ARG A 294 -32.99 -1.32 8.23
N GLU A 295 -33.53 -0.26 7.63
CA GLU A 295 -34.36 0.73 8.33
C GLU A 295 -35.64 0.11 8.89
N GLN A 296 -36.29 -0.78 8.14
CA GLN A 296 -37.45 -1.52 8.62
C GLN A 296 -37.09 -2.42 9.81
N PHE A 297 -36.00 -3.19 9.72
CA PHE A 297 -35.51 -4.00 10.83
C PHE A 297 -35.28 -3.14 12.08
N ILE A 298 -34.59 -2.00 11.94
CA ILE A 298 -34.34 -1.08 13.05
C ILE A 298 -35.66 -0.55 13.64
N ALA A 299 -36.64 -0.19 12.80
CA ALA A 299 -37.94 0.27 13.28
C ALA A 299 -38.68 -0.80 14.11
N GLU A 300 -38.67 -2.06 13.65
CA GLU A 300 -39.25 -3.20 14.36
C GLU A 300 -38.52 -3.50 15.68
N THR A 301 -37.19 -3.44 15.68
CA THR A 301 -36.36 -3.57 16.88
C THR A 301 -36.67 -2.47 17.89
N LEU A 302 -36.76 -1.21 17.46
CA LEU A 302 -37.13 -0.10 18.34
C LEU A 302 -38.52 -0.30 18.94
N ALA A 303 -39.49 -0.80 18.16
CA ALA A 303 -40.84 -1.08 18.65
C ALA A 303 -40.86 -2.17 19.73
N SER A 304 -40.02 -3.19 19.58
CA SER A 304 -39.84 -4.25 20.57
C SER A 304 -39.17 -3.73 21.84
N LEU A 305 -38.04 -3.01 21.70
CA LEU A 305 -37.30 -2.45 22.84
C LEU A 305 -38.11 -1.41 23.62
N CYS A 306 -39.01 -0.66 22.96
CA CYS A 306 -39.91 0.28 23.64
C CYS A 306 -40.95 -0.38 24.55
N GLN A 307 -41.10 -1.71 24.55
CA GLN A 307 -41.91 -2.39 25.58
C GLN A 307 -41.27 -2.30 26.97
N GLU A 308 -39.96 -2.11 27.02
CA GLU A 308 -39.22 -1.89 28.26
C GLU A 308 -39.31 -0.41 28.69
N PRO A 309 -39.90 -0.09 29.88
CA PRO A 309 -40.16 1.29 30.28
C PRO A 309 -38.91 2.16 30.43
N HIS A 310 -37.74 1.57 30.68
CA HIS A 310 -36.48 2.30 30.76
C HIS A 310 -35.98 2.72 29.38
N TYR A 311 -35.98 1.80 28.42
CA TYR A 311 -35.57 2.08 27.04
C TYR A 311 -36.49 3.10 26.37
N GLN A 312 -37.80 2.99 26.59
CA GLN A 312 -38.76 3.97 26.07
C GLN A 312 -38.48 5.39 26.58
N ARG A 313 -38.12 5.54 27.87
CA ARG A 313 -37.76 6.84 28.46
C ARG A 313 -36.49 7.42 27.84
N ASP A 314 -35.46 6.60 27.67
CA ASP A 314 -34.19 7.03 27.08
C ASP A 314 -34.37 7.43 25.62
N LEU A 315 -35.14 6.65 24.84
CA LEU A 315 -35.43 6.96 23.44
C LEU A 315 -36.25 8.25 23.30
N GLN A 316 -37.23 8.48 24.19
CA GLN A 316 -37.97 9.74 24.26
C GLN A 316 -37.04 10.93 24.59
N ALA A 317 -36.13 10.76 25.54
CA ALA A 317 -35.15 11.80 25.88
C ALA A 317 -34.21 12.10 24.70
N LEU A 318 -33.80 11.08 23.95
CA LEU A 318 -32.97 11.23 22.76
C LEU A 318 -33.70 12.02 21.66
N LEU A 319 -34.96 11.64 21.38
CA LEU A 319 -35.77 12.33 20.37
C LEU A 319 -36.06 13.79 20.75
N LYS A 320 -36.31 14.07 22.03
CA LYS A 320 -36.49 15.44 22.54
C LYS A 320 -35.22 16.27 22.41
N SER A 321 -34.07 15.72 22.80
CA SER A 321 -32.79 16.44 22.76
C SER A 321 -32.30 16.71 21.34
N GLN A 322 -32.43 15.76 20.41
CA GLN A 322 -31.89 15.90 19.04
C GLN A 322 -32.85 16.54 18.03
N PHE A 323 -34.16 16.40 18.20
CA PHE A 323 -35.14 16.81 17.19
C PHE A 323 -36.22 17.76 17.70
N SER A 324 -36.11 18.26 18.94
CA SER A 324 -37.11 19.14 19.56
C SER A 324 -38.53 18.58 19.49
N ALA A 325 -38.67 17.24 19.58
CA ALA A 325 -39.96 16.58 19.49
C ALA A 325 -40.88 17.02 20.65
N THR A 326 -42.01 17.63 20.33
CA THR A 326 -43.00 18.15 21.30
C THR A 326 -44.02 17.11 21.76
N GLU A 327 -43.79 15.82 21.47
CA GLU A 327 -44.75 14.76 21.76
C GLU A 327 -44.89 14.54 23.28
N ASN A 328 -46.06 14.95 23.79
CA ASN A 328 -46.55 14.75 25.16
C ASN A 328 -47.37 13.45 25.30
N SER A 329 -47.33 12.57 24.30
CA SER A 329 -48.06 11.30 24.28
C SER A 329 -47.37 10.25 25.16
N GLN A 330 -48.17 9.53 25.97
CA GLN A 330 -47.69 8.42 26.81
C GLN A 330 -47.15 7.22 26.00
N LYS A 331 -47.40 7.17 24.68
CA LYS A 331 -46.87 6.18 23.73
C LYS A 331 -46.06 6.87 22.64
N LEU A 332 -44.88 6.33 22.34
CA LEU A 332 -43.99 6.82 21.30
C LEU A 332 -44.48 6.36 19.92
N GLU A 333 -44.65 7.28 18.97
CA GLU A 333 -44.99 6.93 17.58
C GLU A 333 -43.72 6.84 16.72
N LEU A 334 -43.36 5.60 16.33
CA LEU A 334 -42.17 5.32 15.50
C LEU A 334 -42.34 5.72 14.03
N THR A 335 -43.54 6.12 13.63
CA THR A 335 -43.86 6.73 12.33
C THR A 335 -43.66 8.25 12.32
N SER A 336 -43.35 8.87 13.48
CA SER A 336 -43.10 10.30 13.55
C SER A 336 -41.86 10.70 12.74
N ARG A 337 -41.85 11.94 12.23
CA ARG A 337 -40.72 12.48 11.44
C ARG A 337 -39.39 12.42 12.20
N ALA A 338 -39.42 12.60 13.52
CA ALA A 338 -38.24 12.51 14.37
C ALA A 338 -37.74 11.06 14.47
N ALA A 339 -38.63 10.10 14.70
CA ALA A 339 -38.30 8.69 14.75
C ALA A 339 -37.74 8.19 13.42
N THR A 340 -38.35 8.53 12.28
CA THR A 340 -37.85 8.14 10.95
C THR A 340 -36.43 8.69 10.69
N LYS A 341 -36.15 9.93 11.10
CA LYS A 341 -34.79 10.50 11.00
C LYS A 341 -33.79 9.74 11.88
N LEU A 342 -34.18 9.37 13.10
CA LEU A 342 -33.34 8.60 14.00
C LEU A 342 -33.07 7.17 13.48
N ILE A 343 -34.10 6.50 12.94
CA ILE A 343 -33.96 5.18 12.30
C ILE A 343 -32.94 5.23 11.18
N ARG A 344 -33.02 6.25 10.32
CA ARG A 344 -32.03 6.45 9.25
C ARG A 344 -30.63 6.71 9.82
N GLN A 345 -30.50 7.53 10.86
CA GLN A 345 -29.20 7.75 11.54
C GLN A 345 -28.64 6.46 12.14
N PHE A 346 -29.47 5.61 12.75
CA PHE A 346 -29.06 4.30 13.27
C PHE A 346 -28.62 3.37 12.13
N SER A 347 -29.35 3.39 11.01
CA SER A 347 -29.02 2.63 9.80
C SER A 347 -27.66 3.05 9.23
N GLU A 348 -27.38 4.35 9.15
CA GLU A 348 -26.09 4.92 8.71
C GLU A 348 -24.96 4.62 9.71
N ALA A 349 -25.24 4.72 11.01
CA ALA A 349 -24.23 4.51 12.06
C ALA A 349 -23.80 3.05 12.22
N LEU A 350 -24.63 2.09 11.77
CA LEU A 350 -24.43 0.67 12.03
C LEU A 350 -23.05 0.17 11.58
N SER A 351 -22.69 0.44 10.33
CA SER A 351 -21.40 0.03 9.80
C SER A 351 -20.24 0.72 10.51
N PHE A 352 -20.28 2.06 10.61
CA PHE A 352 -19.20 2.81 11.24
C PHE A 352 -19.01 2.48 12.72
N TYR A 353 -20.09 2.22 13.46
CA TYR A 353 -20.01 1.82 14.87
C TYR A 353 -19.43 0.41 15.01
N LYS A 354 -19.80 -0.55 14.13
CA LYS A 354 -19.17 -1.88 14.10
C LYS A 354 -17.67 -1.78 13.84
N GLN A 355 -17.27 -0.96 12.87
CA GLN A 355 -15.85 -0.71 12.58
C GLN A 355 -15.13 -0.06 13.77
N ALA A 356 -15.70 0.98 14.36
CA ALA A 356 -15.14 1.65 15.53
C ALA A 356 -15.00 0.69 16.71
N LEU A 357 -15.98 -0.20 16.93
CA LEU A 357 -15.95 -1.22 17.98
C LEU A 357 -14.80 -2.19 17.78
N PHE A 358 -14.64 -2.72 16.55
CA PHE A 358 -13.53 -3.62 16.20
C PHE A 358 -12.17 -2.95 16.36
N LEU A 359 -12.06 -1.66 16.02
CA LEU A 359 -10.84 -0.88 16.14
C LEU A 359 -10.58 -0.34 17.56
N GLY A 360 -11.45 -0.63 18.54
CA GLY A 360 -11.32 -0.16 19.91
C GLY A 360 -11.54 1.34 20.11
N LYS A 361 -12.21 2.02 19.19
CA LYS A 361 -12.42 3.49 19.17
C LYS A 361 -13.73 3.96 19.82
N THR A 362 -14.48 3.09 20.48
CA THR A 362 -15.82 3.43 21.02
C THR A 362 -15.83 4.01 22.43
N GLN A 363 -14.71 3.97 23.16
CA GLN A 363 -14.64 4.45 24.55
C GLN A 363 -14.93 5.95 24.65
N SER A 364 -14.32 6.78 23.80
CA SER A 364 -14.57 8.24 23.74
C SER A 364 -16.02 8.57 23.39
N LEU A 365 -16.61 7.85 22.43
CA LEU A 365 -18.00 8.05 21.98
C LEU A 365 -19.03 7.81 23.09
N SER A 366 -18.77 6.83 23.95
CA SER A 366 -19.69 6.47 25.04
C SER A 366 -19.82 7.55 26.13
N HIS A 367 -18.83 8.43 26.25
CA HIS A 367 -18.87 9.56 27.18
C HIS A 367 -19.61 10.77 26.55
N GLU A 368 -19.24 11.14 25.32
CA GLU A 368 -19.79 12.32 24.63
C GLU A 368 -21.25 12.11 24.17
N PHE A 369 -21.58 10.91 23.68
CA PHE A 369 -22.89 10.58 23.11
C PHE A 369 -23.63 9.50 23.93
N SER A 370 -23.49 9.54 25.25
CA SER A 370 -23.99 8.50 26.16
C SER A 370 -25.45 8.09 25.91
N LEU A 371 -26.37 9.04 25.89
CA LEU A 371 -27.81 8.79 25.65
C LEU A 371 -28.06 8.14 24.28
N TRP A 372 -27.39 8.62 23.22
CA TRP A 372 -27.50 8.03 21.89
C TRP A 372 -26.96 6.59 21.88
N THR A 373 -25.80 6.37 22.50
CA THR A 373 -25.18 5.03 22.57
C THR A 373 -26.00 4.05 23.39
N ASN A 374 -26.69 4.51 24.45
CA ASN A 374 -27.58 3.67 25.26
C ASN A 374 -28.80 3.20 24.46
N CYS A 375 -29.35 4.06 23.59
CA CYS A 375 -30.43 3.66 22.69
C CYS A 375 -29.94 2.79 21.52
N PHE A 376 -28.75 3.06 21.00
CA PHE A 376 -28.23 2.39 19.80
C PHE A 376 -27.66 1.00 20.08
N ARG A 377 -26.94 0.80 21.20
CA ARG A 377 -26.29 -0.49 21.51
C ARG A 377 -27.26 -1.69 21.52
N PRO A 378 -28.45 -1.61 22.14
CA PRO A 378 -29.43 -2.69 22.06
C PRO A 378 -29.85 -3.02 20.63
N VAL A 379 -30.02 -2.01 19.77
CA VAL A 379 -30.32 -2.21 18.34
C VAL A 379 -29.19 -2.95 17.63
N LEU A 380 -27.94 -2.57 17.91
CA LEU A 380 -26.76 -3.27 17.38
C LEU A 380 -26.69 -4.72 17.89
N THR A 381 -27.02 -4.96 19.15
CA THR A 381 -27.07 -6.31 19.74
C THR A 381 -28.11 -7.17 19.02
N ASP A 382 -29.33 -6.67 18.83
CA ASP A 382 -30.38 -7.40 18.11
C ASP A 382 -30.01 -7.65 16.65
N TYR A 383 -29.34 -6.68 16.01
CA TYR A 383 -28.80 -6.87 14.66
C TYR A 383 -27.76 -8.01 14.60
N GLN A 384 -26.82 -8.06 15.54
CA GLN A 384 -25.83 -9.13 15.62
C GLN A 384 -26.47 -10.49 15.92
N LEU A 385 -27.47 -10.53 16.82
CA LEU A 385 -28.24 -11.74 17.12
C LEU A 385 -29.02 -12.24 15.89
N TYR A 386 -29.59 -11.33 15.11
CA TYR A 386 -30.23 -11.65 13.84
C TYR A 386 -29.24 -12.31 12.86
N LEU A 387 -28.07 -11.70 12.65
CA LEU A 387 -27.03 -12.26 11.77
C LEU A 387 -26.62 -13.68 12.22
N GLN A 388 -26.42 -13.87 13.52
CA GLN A 388 -26.06 -15.17 14.09
C GLN A 388 -27.18 -16.22 13.89
N LYS A 389 -28.43 -15.85 14.16
CA LYS A 389 -29.59 -16.74 14.02
C LYS A 389 -29.82 -17.18 12.58
N GLU A 390 -29.71 -16.24 11.65
CA GLU A 390 -29.86 -16.50 10.20
C GLU A 390 -28.60 -17.09 9.56
N GLN A 391 -27.54 -17.33 10.35
CA GLN A 391 -26.24 -17.84 9.89
C GLN A 391 -25.68 -17.05 8.70
N CYS A 392 -25.86 -15.74 8.73
CA CYS A 392 -25.43 -14.82 7.69
C CYS A 392 -24.46 -13.77 8.24
N ILE A 393 -23.81 -13.05 7.34
CA ILE A 393 -22.89 -11.96 7.68
C ILE A 393 -23.23 -10.69 6.91
N ASP A 394 -22.73 -9.56 7.38
CA ASP A 394 -22.72 -8.31 6.63
C ASP A 394 -21.35 -7.99 6.01
N PHE A 395 -21.23 -6.83 5.36
CA PHE A 395 -20.01 -6.41 4.70
C PHE A 395 -18.84 -6.15 5.66
N ASP A 396 -19.13 -5.67 6.88
CA ASP A 396 -18.09 -5.43 7.88
C ASP A 396 -17.56 -6.74 8.44
N ASP A 397 -18.45 -7.71 8.71
CA ASP A 397 -18.11 -9.05 9.18
C ASP A 397 -17.22 -9.80 8.19
N MET A 398 -17.40 -9.58 6.89
CA MET A 398 -16.52 -10.14 5.88
C MET A 398 -15.06 -9.73 6.07
N ILE A 399 -14.82 -8.48 6.50
CA ILE A 399 -13.47 -7.95 6.70
C ILE A 399 -12.96 -8.27 8.10
N THR A 400 -13.76 -8.05 9.15
CA THR A 400 -13.34 -8.29 10.55
C THR A 400 -13.01 -9.76 10.79
N ARG A 401 -13.84 -10.71 10.33
CA ARG A 401 -13.57 -12.14 10.47
C ARG A 401 -12.35 -12.58 9.68
N ALA A 402 -12.16 -12.03 8.47
CA ALA A 402 -10.95 -12.28 7.69
C ALA A 402 -9.69 -11.80 8.43
N ILE A 403 -9.74 -10.61 9.03
CA ILE A 403 -8.64 -10.09 9.88
C ILE A 403 -8.37 -11.06 11.04
N GLU A 404 -9.40 -11.54 11.73
CA GLU A 404 -9.26 -12.48 12.84
C GLU A 404 -8.65 -13.82 12.39
N TYR A 405 -9.03 -14.34 11.22
CA TYR A 405 -8.47 -15.57 10.67
C TYR A 405 -7.01 -15.44 10.25
N VAL A 406 -6.64 -14.32 9.65
CA VAL A 406 -5.23 -14.01 9.36
C VAL A 406 -4.46 -13.85 10.67
N ARG A 407 -4.95 -13.04 11.61
CA ARG A 407 -4.29 -12.78 12.91
C ARG A 407 -4.22 -14.01 13.80
N SER A 408 -5.14 -14.96 13.72
CA SER A 408 -5.05 -16.22 14.49
C SER A 408 -4.16 -17.26 13.81
N GLY A 409 -3.79 -17.06 12.55
CA GLY A 409 -3.02 -18.03 11.76
C GLY A 409 -3.87 -19.16 11.19
N LYS A 410 -5.21 -19.07 11.29
CA LYS A 410 -6.14 -20.01 10.63
C LYS A 410 -6.10 -19.89 9.11
N PHE A 411 -5.80 -18.69 8.61
CA PHE A 411 -5.55 -18.45 7.19
C PHE A 411 -4.06 -18.20 6.95
N HIS A 412 -3.49 -18.93 5.99
CA HIS A 412 -2.11 -18.75 5.54
C HIS A 412 -2.09 -18.02 4.20
N SER A 413 -1.60 -16.78 4.20
CA SER A 413 -1.51 -15.98 2.99
C SER A 413 -0.43 -16.51 2.03
N PRO A 414 -0.78 -16.87 0.78
CA PRO A 414 0.19 -17.30 -0.23
C PRO A 414 0.88 -16.12 -0.92
N TRP A 415 0.40 -14.89 -0.72
CA TRP A 415 0.76 -13.74 -1.53
C TRP A 415 2.10 -13.12 -1.09
N HIS A 416 3.03 -13.00 -2.03
CA HIS A 416 4.28 -12.26 -1.86
C HIS A 416 4.16 -10.81 -2.34
N TYR A 417 3.21 -10.52 -3.24
CA TYR A 417 2.99 -9.17 -3.75
C TYR A 417 1.51 -8.81 -3.62
N ILE A 418 1.21 -7.78 -2.84
CA ILE A 418 -0.12 -7.23 -2.67
C ILE A 418 -0.15 -5.88 -3.37
N LEU A 419 -0.90 -5.78 -4.46
CA LEU A 419 -1.04 -4.57 -5.26
C LEU A 419 -2.41 -3.97 -4.99
N VAL A 420 -2.48 -2.70 -4.59
CA VAL A 420 -3.74 -2.04 -4.21
C VAL A 420 -3.91 -0.75 -5.00
N ASP A 421 -5.03 -0.63 -5.73
CA ASP A 421 -5.41 0.59 -6.45
C ASP A 421 -6.34 1.48 -5.62
N GLU A 422 -6.43 2.75 -6.00
CA GLU A 422 -7.25 3.78 -5.33
C GLU A 422 -7.02 3.83 -3.80
N PHE A 423 -5.75 3.77 -3.38
CA PHE A 423 -5.36 3.66 -1.98
C PHE A 423 -5.81 4.85 -1.12
N GLN A 424 -6.07 6.01 -1.73
CA GLN A 424 -6.57 7.19 -1.03
C GLN A 424 -7.99 7.04 -0.47
N ASP A 425 -8.75 6.06 -0.97
CA ASP A 425 -10.12 5.83 -0.50
C ASP A 425 -10.21 4.70 0.53
N ILE A 426 -9.08 4.06 0.90
CA ILE A 426 -9.08 2.91 1.81
C ILE A 426 -9.61 3.29 3.20
N SER A 427 -10.48 2.45 3.76
CA SER A 427 -10.95 2.62 5.13
C SER A 427 -9.95 2.04 6.14
N PRO A 428 -9.94 2.51 7.40
CA PRO A 428 -9.06 1.97 8.44
C PRO A 428 -9.20 0.46 8.62
N LEU A 429 -10.42 -0.08 8.52
CA LEU A 429 -10.66 -1.52 8.64
C LEU A 429 -9.99 -2.32 7.49
N ARG A 430 -10.06 -1.84 6.26
CA ARG A 430 -9.39 -2.48 5.11
C ARG A 430 -7.88 -2.38 5.22
N ALA A 431 -7.35 -1.25 5.72
CA ALA A 431 -5.93 -1.10 6.02
C ALA A 431 -5.46 -2.11 7.09
N GLU A 432 -6.27 -2.39 8.11
CA GLU A 432 -5.95 -3.42 9.11
C GLU A 432 -5.89 -4.84 8.52
N LEU A 433 -6.72 -5.16 7.52
CA LEU A 433 -6.61 -6.42 6.78
C LEU A 433 -5.28 -6.50 6.03
N LEU A 434 -4.88 -5.44 5.33
CA LEU A 434 -3.57 -5.40 4.67
C LEU A 434 -2.43 -5.60 5.67
N LYS A 435 -2.42 -4.87 6.78
CA LYS A 435 -1.40 -5.02 7.83
C LYS A 435 -1.34 -6.44 8.37
N ALA A 436 -2.50 -7.07 8.61
CA ALA A 436 -2.55 -8.45 9.08
C ALA A 436 -1.90 -9.41 8.07
N LEU A 437 -2.19 -9.27 6.78
CA LEU A 437 -1.60 -10.09 5.72
C LEU A 437 -0.07 -9.89 5.64
N LEU A 438 0.37 -8.64 5.65
CA LEU A 438 1.78 -8.26 5.56
C LEU A 438 2.61 -8.74 6.76
N VAL A 439 2.05 -8.71 7.97
CA VAL A 439 2.74 -9.21 9.18
C VAL A 439 2.80 -10.73 9.19
N ARG A 440 1.78 -11.41 8.66
CA ARG A 440 1.71 -12.89 8.67
C ARG A 440 2.63 -13.55 7.67
N ASN A 441 2.97 -12.89 6.58
CA ASN A 441 3.93 -13.40 5.62
C ASN A 441 5.06 -12.37 5.43
N SER A 442 6.23 -12.66 6.00
CA SER A 442 7.40 -11.77 5.96
C SER A 442 7.97 -11.55 4.56
N LYS A 443 7.53 -12.34 3.57
CA LYS A 443 7.85 -12.17 2.15
C LYS A 443 6.87 -11.25 1.41
N SER A 444 5.78 -10.82 2.06
CA SER A 444 4.77 -9.98 1.43
C SER A 444 5.21 -8.52 1.33
N ASP A 445 5.18 -8.02 0.11
CA ASP A 445 5.47 -6.65 -0.26
C ASP A 445 4.16 -5.94 -0.67
N LEU A 446 4.04 -4.65 -0.35
CA LEU A 446 2.88 -3.82 -0.64
C LEU A 446 3.24 -2.80 -1.72
N PHE A 447 2.49 -2.79 -2.81
CA PHE A 447 2.52 -1.74 -3.81
C PHE A 447 1.14 -1.07 -3.87
N ALA A 448 1.06 0.13 -3.31
CA ALA A 448 -0.14 0.94 -3.30
C ALA A 448 -0.07 2.01 -4.39
N VAL A 449 -1.16 2.24 -5.11
CA VAL A 449 -1.31 3.34 -6.06
C VAL A 449 -2.42 4.25 -5.55
N GLY A 450 -2.15 5.56 -5.49
CA GLY A 450 -3.12 6.52 -4.96
C GLY A 450 -2.98 7.93 -5.50
N ASP A 451 -4.06 8.69 -5.34
CA ASP A 451 -4.15 10.11 -5.68
C ASP A 451 -4.91 10.87 -4.58
N ASP A 452 -4.19 11.46 -3.63
CA ASP A 452 -4.79 12.28 -2.57
C ASP A 452 -5.60 13.47 -3.12
N TRP A 453 -5.39 13.90 -4.37
CA TRP A 453 -6.22 14.94 -4.99
C TRP A 453 -7.63 14.45 -5.35
N GLN A 454 -7.86 13.13 -5.35
CA GLN A 454 -9.14 12.50 -5.69
C GLN A 454 -9.80 11.76 -4.52
N ALA A 455 -9.29 11.93 -3.29
CA ALA A 455 -9.88 11.35 -2.08
C ALA A 455 -11.20 12.07 -1.72
N ILE A 456 -12.34 11.47 -2.07
CA ILE A 456 -13.67 12.09 -1.91
C ILE A 456 -14.70 11.16 -1.27
N TYR A 457 -14.26 10.08 -0.62
CA TYR A 457 -15.13 9.06 -0.04
C TYR A 457 -15.03 9.00 1.50
N ARG A 458 -14.69 10.11 2.19
CA ARG A 458 -14.69 10.13 3.66
C ARG A 458 -16.06 9.80 4.23
N PHE A 459 -17.13 10.28 3.59
CA PHE A 459 -18.51 9.95 4.00
C PHE A 459 -18.82 8.45 3.97
N SER A 460 -18.02 7.65 3.25
CA SER A 460 -18.09 6.17 3.22
C SER A 460 -17.02 5.51 4.09
N GLY A 461 -16.32 6.27 4.94
CA GLY A 461 -15.28 5.79 5.85
C GLY A 461 -13.86 5.75 5.27
N GLY A 462 -13.63 6.30 4.07
CA GLY A 462 -12.29 6.44 3.50
C GLY A 462 -11.43 7.41 4.31
N ASP A 463 -10.18 7.03 4.58
CA ASP A 463 -9.25 7.83 5.38
C ASP A 463 -8.03 8.23 4.54
N ILE A 464 -7.99 9.49 4.11
CA ILE A 464 -6.91 10.03 3.28
C ILE A 464 -5.54 9.92 3.96
N SER A 465 -5.49 9.89 5.30
CA SER A 465 -4.25 9.74 6.05
C SER A 465 -3.53 8.42 5.74
N MET A 466 -4.27 7.39 5.33
CA MET A 466 -3.67 6.12 4.89
C MET A 466 -2.74 6.32 3.69
N THR A 467 -2.97 7.35 2.87
CA THR A 467 -2.11 7.72 1.74
C THR A 467 -1.13 8.84 2.10
N THR A 468 -1.57 9.92 2.74
CA THR A 468 -0.69 11.06 3.04
C THR A 468 0.35 10.76 4.13
N HIS A 469 0.01 9.86 5.06
CA HIS A 469 0.87 9.36 6.13
C HIS A 469 1.23 7.87 5.93
N PHE A 470 1.38 7.44 4.67
CA PHE A 470 1.58 6.03 4.31
C PHE A 470 2.72 5.37 5.09
N SER A 471 3.87 6.05 5.23
CA SER A 471 5.03 5.50 5.95
C SER A 471 4.78 5.34 7.46
N GLU A 472 3.95 6.17 8.07
CA GLU A 472 3.56 6.05 9.47
C GLU A 472 2.65 4.82 9.69
N HIS A 473 1.80 4.50 8.70
CA HIS A 473 0.86 3.39 8.79
C HIS A 473 1.44 2.03 8.37
N PHE A 474 2.34 2.00 7.39
CA PHE A 474 2.83 0.76 6.76
C PHE A 474 4.34 0.52 6.93
N GLY A 475 5.06 1.45 7.56
CA GLY A 475 6.51 1.42 7.75
C GLY A 475 7.28 2.18 6.67
N GLU A 476 8.61 2.19 6.77
CA GLU A 476 9.48 2.85 5.79
C GLU A 476 9.12 2.41 4.35
N ALA A 477 8.91 3.38 3.47
CA ALA A 477 8.37 3.14 2.15
C ALA A 477 9.05 3.98 1.08
N THR A 478 9.16 3.41 -0.12
CA THR A 478 9.58 4.14 -1.31
C THR A 478 8.38 4.82 -1.94
N ILE A 479 8.39 6.15 -1.96
CA ILE A 479 7.36 6.95 -2.61
C ILE A 479 7.86 7.32 -4.01
N GLN A 480 7.10 6.92 -5.03
CA GLN A 480 7.35 7.28 -6.43
C GLN A 480 6.20 8.12 -6.95
N GLN A 481 6.45 8.89 -8.01
CA GLN A 481 5.43 9.72 -8.63
C GLN A 481 5.41 9.51 -10.14
N LEU A 482 4.22 9.48 -10.73
CA LEU A 482 4.05 9.62 -12.18
C LEU A 482 4.07 11.10 -12.55
N ASP A 483 4.77 11.41 -13.63
CA ASP A 483 5.14 12.76 -14.07
C ASP A 483 4.44 13.21 -15.36
N MET A 484 3.66 12.34 -16.00
CA MET A 484 3.00 12.60 -17.27
C MET A 484 1.52 12.21 -17.21
N THR A 485 0.64 13.14 -17.58
CA THR A 485 -0.79 12.88 -17.83
C THR A 485 -1.09 12.87 -19.32
N PHE A 486 -2.00 11.98 -19.72
CA PHE A 486 -2.48 11.85 -21.10
C PHE A 486 -3.92 12.33 -21.27
N ARG A 487 -4.54 12.83 -20.18
CA ARG A 487 -5.96 13.13 -20.19
C ARG A 487 -6.26 14.53 -20.70
N TYR A 488 -5.62 15.56 -20.14
CA TYR A 488 -6.01 16.96 -20.37
C TYR A 488 -4.81 17.89 -20.62
N PRO A 489 -5.05 19.10 -21.17
CA PRO A 489 -3.99 20.04 -21.51
C PRO A 489 -3.24 20.58 -20.29
N GLN A 490 -1.99 21.00 -20.50
CA GLN A 490 -1.12 21.52 -19.43
C GLN A 490 -1.77 22.65 -18.64
N GLN A 491 -2.41 23.62 -19.30
CA GLN A 491 -2.98 24.75 -18.58
C GLN A 491 -4.20 24.37 -17.70
N LEU A 492 -4.99 23.36 -18.11
CA LEU A 492 -6.06 22.83 -17.24
C LEU A 492 -5.47 22.08 -16.03
N LEU A 493 -4.36 21.36 -16.23
CA LEU A 493 -3.62 20.73 -15.15
C LEU A 493 -3.09 21.77 -14.17
N ASP A 494 -2.48 22.84 -14.66
CA ASP A 494 -1.90 23.90 -13.84
C ASP A 494 -3.00 24.55 -12.98
N ILE A 495 -4.10 25.00 -13.58
CA ILE A 495 -5.23 25.61 -12.87
C ILE A 495 -5.81 24.66 -11.81
N ALA A 496 -6.10 23.40 -12.18
CA ALA A 496 -6.72 22.45 -11.27
C ALA A 496 -5.77 22.05 -10.12
N SER A 497 -4.48 21.84 -10.43
CA SER A 497 -3.47 21.45 -9.44
C SER A 497 -3.15 22.60 -8.49
N GLU A 498 -3.05 23.83 -8.97
CA GLU A 498 -2.85 25.02 -8.13
C GLU A 498 -4.05 25.25 -7.22
N PHE A 499 -5.29 25.13 -7.75
CA PHE A 499 -6.51 25.23 -6.94
C PHE A 499 -6.53 24.22 -5.78
N VAL A 500 -6.27 22.94 -6.05
CA VAL A 500 -6.35 21.89 -5.01
C VAL A 500 -5.18 21.99 -4.03
N CYS A 501 -4.00 22.39 -4.50
CA CYS A 501 -2.79 22.55 -3.67
C CYS A 501 -2.78 23.85 -2.84
N GLN A 502 -3.79 24.71 -2.95
CA GLN A 502 -4.02 25.75 -1.93
C GLN A 502 -4.19 25.13 -0.54
N ASN A 503 -4.67 23.89 -0.46
CA ASN A 503 -4.59 23.10 0.77
C ASN A 503 -3.14 22.57 0.95
N PRO A 504 -2.38 23.06 1.95
CA PRO A 504 -0.99 22.65 2.16
C PRO A 504 -0.85 21.18 2.61
N GLY A 505 -1.95 20.53 3.00
CA GLY A 505 -1.98 19.10 3.34
C GLY A 505 -1.93 18.17 2.12
N GLN A 506 -2.09 18.70 0.91
CA GLN A 506 -2.04 17.88 -0.32
C GLN A 506 -0.60 17.55 -0.71
N LEU A 507 -0.39 16.33 -1.19
CA LEU A 507 0.91 15.91 -1.69
C LEU A 507 1.20 16.64 -3.00
N ILE A 508 2.34 17.31 -3.06
CA ILE A 508 2.77 18.05 -4.25
C ILE A 508 3.20 17.02 -5.31
N LYS A 509 2.52 17.03 -6.45
CA LYS A 509 2.84 16.20 -7.62
C LYS A 509 3.34 17.07 -8.76
N ARG A 510 4.52 16.77 -9.28
CA ARG A 510 5.05 17.39 -10.51
C ARG A 510 4.57 16.62 -11.74
N VAL A 511 3.49 17.06 -12.36
CA VAL A 511 2.88 16.38 -13.51
C VAL A 511 2.91 17.30 -14.72
N ASN A 512 3.21 16.75 -15.90
CA ASN A 512 3.23 17.44 -17.18
C ASN A 512 2.21 16.81 -18.13
N SER A 513 1.83 17.55 -19.17
CA SER A 513 0.99 17.10 -20.28
C SER A 513 1.65 17.48 -21.61
N SER A 514 1.60 16.59 -22.59
CA SER A 514 2.00 16.90 -23.98
C SER A 514 0.94 17.68 -24.75
N GLN A 515 -0.27 17.81 -24.19
CA GLN A 515 -1.37 18.51 -24.83
C GLN A 515 -1.37 19.97 -24.40
N VAL A 516 -1.48 20.88 -25.36
CA VAL A 516 -1.59 22.32 -25.11
C VAL A 516 -2.87 22.80 -25.80
N ALA A 517 -3.74 23.46 -25.06
CA ALA A 517 -4.96 24.07 -25.58
C ALA A 517 -4.87 25.59 -25.50
N SER A 518 -5.36 26.30 -26.52
CA SER A 518 -5.38 27.77 -26.52
C SER A 518 -6.36 28.34 -25.49
N CYS A 519 -7.46 27.63 -25.24
CA CYS A 519 -8.48 27.99 -24.24
C CYS A 519 -8.98 26.70 -23.58
N PRO A 520 -8.33 26.21 -22.50
CA PRO A 520 -8.76 24.98 -21.82
C PRO A 520 -9.94 25.19 -20.89
N VAL A 521 -10.16 26.43 -20.43
CA VAL A 521 -11.27 26.83 -19.57
C VAL A 521 -12.05 27.93 -20.26
N LEU A 522 -13.31 27.63 -20.59
CA LEU A 522 -14.29 28.58 -21.10
C LEU A 522 -15.16 29.07 -19.94
N ILE A 523 -15.44 30.38 -19.89
CA ILE A 523 -16.31 30.99 -18.87
C ILE A 523 -17.53 31.57 -19.58
N THR A 524 -18.72 31.16 -19.14
CA THR A 524 -19.99 31.62 -19.69
C THR A 524 -20.93 32.04 -18.56
N TYR A 525 -21.69 33.12 -18.76
CA TYR A 525 -22.65 33.65 -17.80
C TYR A 525 -24.10 33.35 -18.23
N PRO A 526 -25.02 33.01 -17.30
CA PRO A 526 -26.37 32.54 -17.59
C PRO A 526 -27.36 33.62 -18.03
N GLU A 527 -26.97 34.89 -18.14
CA GLU A 527 -27.83 35.95 -18.73
C GLU A 527 -28.25 35.68 -20.18
N GLU A 528 -27.67 34.65 -20.82
CA GLU A 528 -28.07 34.16 -22.13
C GLU A 528 -29.09 33.02 -21.99
N GLU A 529 -30.34 33.21 -22.47
CA GLU A 529 -31.42 32.20 -22.51
C GLU A 529 -31.05 30.84 -23.19
N ASP A 530 -29.84 30.74 -23.76
CA ASP A 530 -29.30 29.54 -24.43
C ASP A 530 -27.85 29.22 -24.03
N ALA A 531 -27.37 29.68 -22.87
CA ALA A 531 -25.95 29.57 -22.46
C ALA A 531 -25.39 28.13 -22.55
N LEU A 532 -26.21 27.13 -22.19
CA LEU A 532 -25.81 25.72 -22.28
C LEU A 532 -25.63 25.27 -23.73
N SER A 533 -26.57 25.60 -24.63
CA SER A 533 -26.42 25.22 -26.04
C SER A 533 -25.29 26.01 -26.70
N LYS A 534 -25.10 27.29 -26.35
CA LYS A 534 -23.97 28.11 -26.84
C LYS A 534 -22.62 27.53 -26.44
N ALA A 535 -22.48 27.05 -25.20
CA ALA A 535 -21.25 26.37 -24.76
C ALA A 535 -21.01 25.09 -25.60
N ILE A 536 -22.05 24.31 -25.87
CA ILE A 536 -21.95 23.12 -26.72
C ILE A 536 -21.65 23.49 -28.18
N ASP A 537 -22.28 24.52 -28.73
CA ASP A 537 -21.99 25.07 -30.07
C ASP A 537 -20.50 25.46 -30.16
N GLY A 538 -19.96 26.12 -29.13
CA GLY A 538 -18.54 26.41 -28.99
C GLY A 538 -17.67 25.16 -29.09
N PHE A 539 -17.98 24.11 -28.33
CA PHE A 539 -17.27 22.82 -28.43
C PHE A 539 -17.41 22.18 -29.81
N MET A 540 -18.59 22.22 -30.42
CA MET A 540 -18.85 21.67 -31.75
C MET A 540 -18.07 22.39 -32.85
N SER A 541 -17.66 23.64 -32.62
CA SER A 541 -16.79 24.39 -33.54
C SER A 541 -15.33 23.96 -33.46
N LEU A 542 -14.90 23.39 -32.33
CA LEU A 542 -13.52 22.92 -32.12
C LEU A 542 -13.25 21.56 -32.74
N THR A 543 -14.28 20.80 -33.12
CA THR A 543 -14.12 19.46 -33.69
C THR A 543 -15.20 19.10 -34.71
N ALA A 544 -14.79 18.56 -35.84
CA ALA A 544 -15.69 18.00 -36.85
C ALA A 544 -16.15 16.57 -36.49
N GLU A 545 -15.37 15.85 -35.68
CA GLU A 545 -15.63 14.46 -35.30
C GLU A 545 -16.69 14.33 -34.20
N PRO A 546 -17.40 13.18 -34.11
CA PRO A 546 -18.25 12.88 -32.97
C PRO A 546 -17.49 12.97 -31.66
N CYS A 547 -18.09 13.58 -30.64
CA CYS A 547 -17.44 13.79 -29.36
C CYS A 547 -18.39 13.54 -28.18
N SER A 548 -17.81 13.44 -26.99
CA SER A 548 -18.54 13.30 -25.73
C SER A 548 -18.58 14.62 -24.97
N VAL A 549 -19.75 14.97 -24.43
CA VAL A 549 -19.95 16.18 -23.62
C VAL A 549 -20.58 15.77 -22.29
N LEU A 550 -19.90 16.10 -21.18
CA LEU A 550 -20.34 15.74 -19.85
C LEU A 550 -20.82 16.97 -19.07
N LEU A 551 -22.10 16.98 -18.71
CA LEU A 551 -22.73 17.99 -17.88
C LEU A 551 -22.58 17.60 -16.41
N LEU A 552 -21.95 18.46 -15.61
CA LEU A 552 -21.54 18.17 -14.25
C LEU A 552 -22.16 19.16 -13.28
N ALA A 553 -22.71 18.67 -12.17
CA ALA A 553 -23.13 19.53 -11.08
C ALA A 553 -22.84 18.90 -9.71
N ARG A 554 -22.71 19.72 -8.67
CA ARG A 554 -22.54 19.18 -7.30
C ARG A 554 -23.78 18.44 -6.80
N ASN A 555 -24.97 18.91 -7.17
CA ASN A 555 -26.26 18.40 -6.70
C ASN A 555 -27.18 18.09 -7.89
N HIS A 556 -27.97 17.01 -7.77
CA HIS A 556 -28.91 16.57 -8.80
C HIS A 556 -29.89 17.67 -9.26
N LYS A 557 -30.28 18.59 -8.36
CA LYS A 557 -31.21 19.68 -8.67
C LYS A 557 -30.72 20.64 -9.76
N TYR A 558 -29.41 20.70 -10.02
CA TYR A 558 -28.82 21.53 -11.06
C TYR A 558 -28.51 20.75 -12.35
N LEU A 559 -28.72 19.43 -12.36
CA LEU A 559 -28.57 18.65 -13.57
C LEU A 559 -29.80 18.86 -14.47
N PRO A 560 -29.60 18.93 -15.80
CA PRO A 560 -30.72 19.04 -16.73
C PRO A 560 -31.68 17.84 -16.62
N SER A 561 -32.98 18.10 -16.84
CA SER A 561 -33.98 17.04 -16.89
C SER A 561 -33.77 16.14 -18.12
N ALA A 562 -34.36 14.94 -18.09
CA ALA A 562 -34.32 14.03 -19.23
C ALA A 562 -34.88 14.66 -20.52
N GLU A 563 -35.88 15.53 -20.40
CA GLU A 563 -36.45 16.27 -21.54
C GLU A 563 -35.44 17.26 -22.13
N VAL A 564 -34.72 18.00 -21.28
CA VAL A 564 -33.68 18.93 -21.74
C VAL A 564 -32.53 18.16 -22.41
N LEU A 565 -32.10 17.05 -21.82
CA LEU A 565 -31.06 16.19 -22.42
C LEU A 565 -31.49 15.65 -23.79
N ALA A 566 -32.76 15.24 -23.95
CA ALA A 566 -33.29 14.78 -25.23
C ALA A 566 -33.30 15.90 -26.28
N LYS A 567 -33.71 17.12 -25.91
CA LYS A 567 -33.66 18.29 -26.80
C LYS A 567 -32.23 18.64 -27.24
N LEU A 568 -31.28 18.61 -26.30
CA LEU A 568 -29.87 18.84 -26.61
C LEU A 568 -29.30 17.75 -27.54
N ALA A 569 -29.62 16.48 -27.28
CA ALA A 569 -29.18 15.37 -28.15
C ALA A 569 -29.76 15.47 -29.57
N GLN A 570 -30.99 15.96 -29.71
CA GLN A 570 -31.59 16.23 -31.03
C GLN A 570 -30.91 17.40 -31.76
N ARG A 571 -30.59 18.48 -31.05
CA ARG A 571 -29.89 19.65 -31.62
C ARG A 571 -28.44 19.32 -31.98
N PHE A 572 -27.78 18.48 -31.19
CA PHE A 572 -26.36 18.15 -31.31
C PHE A 572 -26.14 16.66 -31.60
N PRO A 573 -26.52 16.15 -32.79
CA PRO A 573 -26.44 14.72 -33.09
C PRO A 573 -25.00 14.17 -33.12
N ARG A 574 -23.99 15.03 -33.25
CA ARG A 574 -22.56 14.66 -33.18
C ARG A 574 -22.04 14.56 -31.74
N ALA A 575 -22.78 15.07 -30.74
CA ALA A 575 -22.37 15.08 -29.35
C ALA A 575 -23.12 14.01 -28.55
N ARG A 576 -22.38 13.08 -27.94
CA ARG A 576 -22.95 12.21 -26.89
C ARG A 576 -22.99 12.98 -25.57
N ILE A 577 -24.16 13.50 -25.24
CA ILE A 577 -24.37 14.33 -24.04
C ILE A 577 -24.85 13.47 -22.87
N THR A 578 -24.14 13.53 -21.75
CA THR A 578 -24.51 12.85 -20.50
C THR A 578 -24.46 13.81 -19.32
N ALA A 579 -25.19 13.52 -18.25
CA ALA A 579 -25.21 14.33 -17.04
C ALA A 579 -24.87 13.50 -15.81
N LEU A 580 -23.93 13.95 -14.98
CA LEU A 580 -23.50 13.27 -13.76
C LEU A 580 -23.26 14.27 -12.63
N THR A 581 -23.39 13.81 -11.39
CA THR A 581 -22.91 14.61 -10.26
C THR A 581 -21.38 14.62 -10.23
N PHE A 582 -20.77 15.58 -9.53
CA PHE A 582 -19.31 15.60 -9.35
C PHE A 582 -18.78 14.27 -8.78
N HIS A 583 -19.49 13.68 -7.81
CA HIS A 583 -19.17 12.37 -7.24
C HIS A 583 -19.29 11.25 -8.28
N GLY A 584 -20.41 11.21 -9.03
CA GLY A 584 -20.66 10.19 -10.05
C GLY A 584 -19.71 10.27 -11.25
N ALA A 585 -19.03 11.41 -11.43
CA ALA A 585 -18.06 11.61 -12.48
C ALA A 585 -16.65 11.07 -12.14
N LYS A 586 -16.38 10.69 -10.88
CA LYS A 586 -15.09 10.09 -10.50
C LYS A 586 -14.82 8.85 -11.36
N GLY A 587 -13.60 8.73 -11.86
CA GLY A 587 -13.22 7.67 -12.82
C GLY A 587 -13.75 7.83 -14.25
N LYS A 588 -14.74 8.70 -14.50
CA LYS A 588 -15.25 8.99 -15.86
C LYS A 588 -14.46 10.13 -16.52
N GLU A 589 -14.62 10.26 -17.83
CA GLU A 589 -14.02 11.31 -18.66
C GLU A 589 -14.89 11.57 -19.91
N ALA A 590 -14.74 12.75 -20.50
CA ALA A 590 -15.36 13.14 -21.75
C ALA A 590 -14.44 14.11 -22.51
N ASP A 591 -14.67 14.29 -23.81
CA ASP A 591 -13.89 15.25 -24.61
C ASP A 591 -14.07 16.67 -24.08
N PHE A 592 -15.30 17.02 -23.74
CA PHE A 592 -15.67 18.30 -23.16
C PHE A 592 -16.51 18.12 -21.90
N SER A 593 -16.43 19.07 -20.97
CA SER A 593 -17.34 19.13 -19.82
C SER A 593 -17.90 20.52 -19.58
N ILE A 594 -19.09 20.59 -18.98
CA ILE A 594 -19.74 21.83 -18.56
C ILE A 594 -20.10 21.68 -17.09
N LEU A 595 -19.60 22.57 -16.25
CA LEU A 595 -19.90 22.62 -14.83
C LEU A 595 -21.07 23.58 -14.58
N LEU A 596 -22.10 23.08 -13.89
CA LEU A 596 -23.40 23.72 -13.69
C LEU A 596 -23.68 23.96 -12.21
N GLY A 597 -24.51 24.96 -11.94
CA GLY A 597 -24.99 25.26 -10.59
C GLY A 597 -23.85 25.60 -9.63
N LEU A 598 -22.97 26.51 -10.03
CA LEU A 598 -21.73 26.87 -9.32
C LEU A 598 -21.93 28.01 -8.32
N HIS A 599 -23.01 27.94 -7.54
CA HIS A 599 -23.41 28.96 -6.57
C HIS A 599 -22.69 28.78 -5.22
N SER A 600 -22.55 29.87 -4.47
CA SER A 600 -21.99 29.90 -3.10
C SER A 600 -22.63 28.92 -2.10
N ASN A 601 -23.90 28.57 -2.29
CA ASN A 601 -24.64 27.61 -1.45
C ASN A 601 -24.59 26.15 -1.96
N SER A 602 -23.88 25.91 -3.05
CA SER A 602 -23.83 24.63 -3.73
C SER A 602 -22.43 24.04 -3.80
N VAL A 603 -21.41 24.88 -3.99
CA VAL A 603 -19.99 24.53 -4.04
C VAL A 603 -19.25 25.52 -3.15
N PRO A 604 -18.62 25.13 -2.04
CA PRO A 604 -18.72 23.81 -1.41
C PRO A 604 -20.13 23.54 -0.86
N ALA A 605 -20.54 22.27 -0.88
CA ALA A 605 -21.77 21.85 -0.21
C ALA A 605 -21.59 21.84 1.32
N ARG A 606 -22.45 22.56 2.05
CA ARG A 606 -22.48 22.52 3.52
C ARG A 606 -23.22 21.25 3.98
N GLN A 607 -22.58 20.08 3.92
CA GLN A 607 -23.14 18.85 4.48
C GLN A 607 -23.06 18.87 6.01
N GLN A 608 -24.23 18.79 6.66
CA GLN A 608 -24.35 18.54 8.10
C GLN A 608 -24.77 17.09 8.30
N SER A 609 -23.80 16.18 8.45
CA SER A 609 -24.06 14.85 9.00
C SER A 609 -24.41 15.00 10.49
N ALA A 610 -25.11 14.01 11.07
CA ALA A 610 -25.34 14.01 12.51
C ALA A 610 -23.99 13.99 13.27
N ALA A 611 -23.90 14.70 14.40
CA ALA A 611 -22.64 14.83 15.16
C ALA A 611 -22.02 13.47 15.52
N ILE A 612 -22.85 12.47 15.85
CA ILE A 612 -22.41 11.11 16.12
C ILE A 612 -21.79 10.41 14.90
N ILE A 613 -22.35 10.63 13.70
CA ILE A 613 -21.79 10.07 12.45
C ILE A 613 -20.44 10.72 12.17
N GLU A 614 -20.32 12.04 12.33
CA GLU A 614 -19.03 12.72 12.17
C GLU A 614 -17.97 12.23 13.15
N ALA A 615 -18.36 11.91 14.39
CA ALA A 615 -17.45 11.37 15.40
C ALA A 615 -17.00 9.93 15.10
N LEU A 616 -17.77 9.18 14.30
CA LEU A 616 -17.45 7.83 13.85
C LEU A 616 -16.60 7.79 12.57
N LEU A 617 -16.70 8.83 11.74
CA LEU A 617 -15.91 8.96 10.51
C LEU A 617 -14.45 9.33 10.81
N PRO A 618 -13.52 9.10 9.85
CA PRO A 618 -12.15 9.60 9.95
C PRO A 618 -12.10 11.11 10.24
N ALA A 619 -11.03 11.58 10.88
CA ALA A 619 -10.91 12.99 11.25
C ALA A 619 -11.03 13.90 10.01
N ARG A 620 -11.69 15.05 10.16
CA ARG A 620 -11.69 16.07 9.12
C ARG A 620 -10.30 16.72 9.07
N GLU A 621 -9.87 17.05 7.86
CA GLU A 621 -8.68 17.88 7.69
C GLU A 621 -8.90 19.28 8.26
N SER A 622 -7.81 19.91 8.70
CA SER A 622 -7.82 21.25 9.25
C SER A 622 -8.12 22.33 8.21
N TYR A 623 -7.85 22.06 6.93
CA TYR A 623 -8.06 23.02 5.86
C TYR A 623 -9.55 23.15 5.49
N PRO A 624 -10.10 24.37 5.35
CA PRO A 624 -11.50 24.58 5.04
C PRO A 624 -11.94 23.85 3.76
N ASP A 625 -13.05 23.12 3.87
CA ASP A 625 -13.71 22.44 2.76
C ASP A 625 -12.78 21.52 1.94
N ALA A 626 -11.76 20.92 2.58
CA ALA A 626 -10.73 20.14 1.91
C ALA A 626 -11.27 19.04 0.96
N GLU A 627 -12.26 18.25 1.42
CA GLU A 627 -12.89 17.23 0.58
C GLU A 627 -13.68 17.84 -0.59
N GLU A 628 -14.42 18.92 -0.38
CA GLU A 628 -15.17 19.60 -1.45
C GLU A 628 -14.23 20.25 -2.47
N ARG A 629 -13.03 20.70 -2.06
CA ARG A 629 -11.99 21.17 -3.01
C ARG A 629 -11.49 20.03 -3.90
N ARG A 630 -11.23 18.85 -3.33
CA ARG A 630 -10.87 17.65 -4.11
C ARG A 630 -12.00 17.21 -5.03
N LEU A 631 -13.25 17.31 -4.57
CA LEU A 631 -14.41 17.04 -5.40
C LEU A 631 -14.53 18.01 -6.57
N PHE A 632 -14.25 19.29 -6.35
CA PHE A 632 -14.21 20.30 -7.40
C PHE A 632 -13.04 20.06 -8.37
N TYR A 633 -11.86 19.71 -7.86
CA TYR A 633 -10.74 19.23 -8.68
C TYR A 633 -11.16 18.05 -9.56
N VAL A 634 -11.84 17.04 -9.00
CA VAL A 634 -12.40 15.93 -9.77
C VAL A 634 -13.26 16.47 -10.91
N ALA A 635 -14.19 17.40 -10.65
CA ALA A 635 -15.05 17.97 -11.69
C ALA A 635 -14.27 18.69 -12.80
N LEU A 636 -13.27 19.51 -12.45
CA LEU A 636 -12.42 20.24 -13.40
C LEU A 636 -11.65 19.28 -14.32
N THR A 637 -11.14 18.17 -13.79
CA THR A 637 -10.27 17.24 -14.54
C THR A 637 -11.01 16.12 -15.27
N ARG A 638 -12.30 16.30 -15.59
CA ARG A 638 -13.09 15.32 -16.36
C ARG A 638 -13.01 15.53 -17.87
N ALA A 639 -12.77 16.77 -18.31
CA ALA A 639 -12.63 17.09 -19.73
C ALA A 639 -11.25 16.68 -20.24
N ARG A 640 -11.20 16.14 -21.45
CA ARG A 640 -9.93 15.86 -22.15
C ARG A 640 -9.43 17.06 -22.96
N ARG A 641 -10.32 17.91 -23.45
CA ARG A 641 -9.99 19.04 -24.32
C ARG A 641 -10.25 20.38 -23.64
N GLN A 642 -11.49 20.63 -23.24
CA GLN A 642 -11.91 21.92 -22.68
C GLN A 642 -13.04 21.76 -21.67
N VAL A 643 -12.97 22.51 -20.57
CA VAL A 643 -14.04 22.62 -19.57
C VAL A 643 -14.72 23.99 -19.69
N CYS A 644 -16.04 24.03 -19.61
CA CYS A 644 -16.81 25.26 -19.51
C CYS A 644 -17.35 25.42 -18.08
N LEU A 645 -17.11 26.57 -17.47
CA LEU A 645 -17.70 26.98 -16.20
C LEU A 645 -18.91 27.86 -16.50
N LEU A 646 -20.12 27.39 -16.18
CA LEU A 646 -21.32 28.21 -16.26
C LEU A 646 -21.48 28.97 -14.93
N VAL A 647 -20.97 30.20 -14.90
CA VAL A 647 -20.78 31.01 -13.69
C VAL A 647 -22.05 31.79 -13.38
N PRO A 648 -22.73 31.54 -12.25
CA PRO A 648 -23.93 32.29 -11.87
C PRO A 648 -23.61 33.69 -11.33
N ASP A 649 -24.63 34.53 -11.20
CA ASP A 649 -24.52 35.91 -10.69
C ASP A 649 -23.89 35.98 -9.29
N GLU A 650 -24.21 34.99 -8.44
CA GLU A 650 -23.58 34.79 -7.13
C GLU A 650 -22.65 33.56 -7.18
N PRO A 651 -21.40 33.72 -7.66
CA PRO A 651 -20.49 32.61 -7.85
C PRO A 651 -20.04 32.02 -6.51
N SER A 652 -19.65 30.75 -6.57
CA SER A 652 -18.95 30.09 -5.48
C SER A 652 -17.56 30.71 -5.25
N PRO A 653 -17.07 30.76 -3.99
CA PRO A 653 -15.68 31.13 -3.70
C PRO A 653 -14.64 30.26 -4.44
N PHE A 654 -14.98 29.01 -4.78
CA PHE A 654 -14.09 28.14 -5.57
C PHE A 654 -13.98 28.63 -7.02
N ILE A 655 -15.05 29.23 -7.55
CA ILE A 655 -15.04 29.83 -8.89
C ILE A 655 -14.23 31.10 -8.89
N GLU A 656 -14.40 31.98 -7.91
CA GLU A 656 -13.59 33.20 -7.78
C GLU A 656 -12.09 32.87 -7.74
N GLN A 657 -11.70 31.86 -6.95
CA GLN A 657 -10.33 31.36 -6.90
C GLN A 657 -9.86 30.82 -8.25
N THR A 658 -10.70 30.04 -8.94
CA THR A 658 -10.35 29.48 -10.25
C THR A 658 -10.21 30.57 -11.32
N LEU A 659 -11.08 31.58 -11.31
CA LEU A 659 -11.02 32.72 -12.22
C LEU A 659 -9.73 33.54 -12.01
N ALA A 660 -9.27 33.67 -10.77
CA ALA A 660 -7.99 34.33 -10.47
C ALA A 660 -6.76 33.55 -10.97
N LEU A 661 -6.89 32.24 -11.22
CA LEU A 661 -5.83 31.39 -11.79
C LEU A 661 -5.88 31.35 -13.33
N VAL A 662 -7.02 31.69 -13.92
CA VAL A 662 -7.21 31.72 -15.38
C VAL A 662 -6.71 33.04 -15.97
N ASN A 663 -6.85 34.15 -15.24
CA ASN A 663 -6.41 35.49 -15.62
C ASN A 663 -4.97 35.75 -15.19
#